data_AF-A0AAE1U4Y6-F1
#
_entry.id   AF-A0AAE1U4Y6-F1
#
_cell.length_a   1.000
_cell.length_b   1.000
_cell.length_c   1.000
_cell.angle_alpha   90.00
_cell.angle_beta   90.00
_cell.angle_gamma   90.00
#
_symmetry.space_group_name_H-M   'P 1'
#
loop_
_entity.id
_entity.type
_entity.pdbx_description
1 polymer ?
#
loop_
_entity_poly.entity_id
_entity_poly.type
_entity_poly.pdbx_seq_one_letter_code
_entity_poly.pdbx_strand_id
1 'polypeptide(L)'
;METGGSTPPQGVSNFSVLKHSEYYQESAENVLLAQRFLLCSSTAYIYNKKTVLCVSAVGEGDSGDRVEFSGAGDSILGVGRSQGLPLFFSANHGIVSITSNVPHHHLSQSGLLINESIAEDGCSRLSEGLNLSMASELGQDRTTRLQAAFLQHNKNPSQAQAMLDDLFPGSDTSQLDSSVLQLSINILDDTPATDPRWAEAKQTVGAGGPTSLIVLNQLRDKATAHQMYISFLQQVGLWQRLSVGMVKDVRVLTRTTLGEHGQRLAMASALRSRHSDHQHLVDSAIKHVVSERGESPEGKLTVADLFYRRVSQIEDIVYGVLHAQEEVLSADVAPRDAVATIHSVNSLLLSILTSARSAPPPASCPTPVVPGPGSGEPGVEHIPWTASVGPRGVRTLLLQEHNTTVQVGLARAEDGATRAKLYSQMVELADSILADYQPHLRSLAASPLDHHAHTALTRTYEKDRYDLIRPLVCGEQYDPAVCLAEKYCDFRTLVEVCDKTDNQERLSQYMAQFGSEGFSDFVFRWYLETGKRGRLLAQGGGQQGGELARFLQDYTSLAWLHQIQTRDFTSANTTLRQLAQEESIYLSRKKTLLSLSKLCGLVSGGGGSGGGETSNSSLVMEDDTLNLEEEIIMYQEQLPEPVLSAHSLDPVTMRVLSTTELIYMYTSKENIYANEFDFKKALDLLAFVPEEEVGALRQLVWVRAILRNTWEHLDTDNPLQALSETLLFKTIELAFTQGSDVQDLLVPVEDLLECEELSSLSQDTNFKFLMHAGYEHIAKLVG
;
A
#
# COMPACT_ATOMS: atom_id res chain seq x y z
N MET A 1 -26.39 32.89 19.00
CA MET A 1 -27.61 33.32 19.71
C MET A 1 -27.33 34.65 20.38
N GLU A 2 -28.16 35.66 20.14
CA GLU A 2 -28.03 36.97 20.76
C GLU A 2 -28.76 36.99 22.10
N THR A 3 -28.04 37.02 23.22
CA THR A 3 -28.66 37.14 24.56
C THR A 3 -28.86 38.59 24.99
N GLY A 4 -29.01 39.52 24.03
CA GLY A 4 -29.25 40.94 24.27
C GLY A 4 -30.41 41.53 23.46
N GLY A 5 -31.16 40.70 22.72
CA GLY A 5 -32.37 41.12 22.01
C GLY A 5 -33.53 41.37 22.99
N SER A 6 -34.42 42.30 22.63
CA SER A 6 -35.65 42.60 23.40
C SER A 6 -36.70 41.48 23.38
N THR A 7 -36.43 40.39 22.66
CA THR A 7 -37.32 39.23 22.54
C THR A 7 -36.88 38.12 23.49
N PRO A 8 -37.76 37.64 24.41
CA PRO A 8 -37.42 36.54 25.29
C PRO A 8 -37.22 35.24 24.47
N PRO A 9 -36.26 34.37 24.86
CA PRO A 9 -36.02 33.12 24.15
C PRO A 9 -37.25 32.21 24.22
N GLN A 10 -37.70 31.70 23.07
CA GLN A 10 -38.95 30.91 22.96
C GLN A 10 -38.72 29.38 22.96
N GLY A 11 -37.48 28.89 23.11
CA GLY A 11 -37.19 27.46 23.15
C GLY A 11 -35.76 27.12 23.59
N VAL A 12 -35.58 25.91 24.11
CA VAL A 12 -34.28 25.36 24.53
C VAL A 12 -33.76 24.44 23.43
N SER A 13 -32.56 24.71 22.91
CA SER A 13 -31.95 23.91 21.83
C SER A 13 -30.89 22.94 22.34
N ASN A 14 -30.23 23.26 23.46
CA ASN A 14 -29.14 22.46 24.01
C ASN A 14 -29.04 22.66 25.53
N PHE A 15 -28.66 21.62 26.26
CA PHE A 15 -28.47 21.63 27.72
C PHE A 15 -27.11 21.01 28.05
N SER A 16 -26.22 21.80 28.62
CA SER A 16 -24.90 21.36 29.06
C SER A 16 -24.76 21.53 30.57
N VAL A 17 -24.34 20.47 31.24
CA VAL A 17 -24.04 20.50 32.68
C VAL A 17 -22.59 20.92 32.86
N LEU A 18 -22.38 22.00 33.63
CA LEU A 18 -21.04 22.45 33.99
C LEU A 18 -20.42 21.49 35.00
N LYS A 19 -19.14 21.15 34.83
CA LYS A 19 -18.39 20.36 35.83
C LYS A 19 -18.04 21.15 37.11
N HIS A 20 -18.37 22.44 37.14
CA HIS A 20 -18.17 23.30 38.32
C HIS A 20 -19.22 23.01 39.39
N SER A 21 -18.78 22.62 40.58
CA SER A 21 -19.63 22.39 41.75
C SER A 21 -19.20 23.30 42.91
N GLU A 22 -20.14 24.05 43.49
CA GLU A 22 -19.95 24.79 44.73
C GLU A 22 -20.85 24.20 45.82
N TYR A 23 -20.34 24.11 47.06
CA TYR A 23 -21.09 23.60 48.20
C TYR A 23 -22.19 24.60 48.61
N TYR A 24 -23.45 24.17 48.56
CA TYR A 24 -24.58 25.00 48.98
C TYR A 24 -24.58 25.17 50.51
N GLN A 25 -24.60 26.41 50.96
CA GLN A 25 -24.87 26.82 52.34
C GLN A 25 -25.95 27.90 52.33
N GLU A 26 -26.85 27.89 53.30
CA GLU A 26 -28.00 28.82 53.41
C GLU A 26 -27.53 30.30 53.46
N SER A 27 -26.34 30.56 54.02
CA SER A 27 -25.70 31.89 54.03
C SER A 27 -25.16 32.34 52.66
N ALA A 28 -24.90 31.41 51.74
CA ALA A 28 -24.35 31.65 50.40
C ALA A 28 -25.42 31.65 49.29
N GLU A 29 -26.69 31.41 49.63
CA GLU A 29 -27.80 31.36 48.67
C GLU A 29 -27.91 32.64 47.83
N ASN A 30 -27.78 33.81 48.48
CA ASN A 30 -27.79 35.10 47.79
C ASN A 30 -26.62 35.30 46.82
N VAL A 31 -25.49 34.62 47.05
CA VAL A 31 -24.29 34.70 46.19
C VAL A 31 -24.46 33.81 44.96
N LEU A 32 -25.05 32.63 45.13
CA LEU A 32 -25.35 31.70 44.04
C LEU A 32 -26.46 32.24 43.12
N LEU A 33 -27.51 32.85 43.69
CA LEU A 33 -28.59 33.49 42.92
C LEU A 33 -28.17 34.78 42.20
N ALA A 34 -27.04 35.40 42.61
CA ALA A 34 -26.52 36.61 41.99
C ALA A 34 -25.66 36.34 40.74
N GLN A 35 -25.48 35.08 40.33
CA GLN A 35 -24.76 34.74 39.11
C GLN A 35 -25.50 35.25 37.88
N ARG A 36 -24.76 35.93 37.00
CA ARG A 36 -25.24 36.47 35.73
C ARG A 36 -24.47 35.85 34.58
N PHE A 37 -25.07 35.89 33.41
CA PHE A 37 -24.58 35.20 32.22
C PHE A 37 -24.38 36.19 31.08
N LEU A 38 -23.26 36.06 30.38
CA LEU A 38 -22.95 36.77 29.14
C LEU A 38 -22.42 35.78 28.11
N LEU A 39 -23.04 35.73 26.93
CA LEU A 39 -22.56 34.94 25.81
C LEU A 39 -21.85 35.84 24.78
N CYS A 40 -20.57 35.57 24.53
CA CYS A 40 -19.81 36.19 23.45
C CYS A 40 -19.29 35.10 22.51
N SER A 41 -19.69 35.16 21.24
CA SER A 41 -19.35 34.18 20.19
C SER A 41 -19.60 32.72 20.63
N SER A 42 -18.52 31.98 20.93
CA SER A 42 -18.50 30.59 21.35
C SER A 42 -18.15 30.38 22.82
N THR A 43 -17.96 31.45 23.61
CA THR A 43 -17.61 31.39 25.04
C THR A 43 -18.69 32.03 25.90
N ALA A 44 -19.14 31.29 26.90
CA ALA A 44 -20.05 31.71 27.94
C ALA A 44 -19.28 32.22 29.17
N TYR A 45 -19.62 33.41 29.64
CA TYR A 45 -19.06 34.02 30.85
C TYR A 45 -20.13 34.06 31.93
N ILE A 46 -19.93 33.29 32.99
CA ILE A 46 -20.78 33.29 34.18
C ILE A 46 -20.09 34.11 35.25
N TYR A 47 -20.70 35.20 35.71
CA TYR A 47 -20.03 36.13 36.61
C TYR A 47 -20.88 36.52 37.81
N ASN A 48 -20.18 36.86 38.89
CA ASN A 48 -20.70 37.54 40.07
C ASN A 48 -19.84 38.80 40.32
N LYS A 49 -20.14 39.59 41.35
CA LYS A 49 -19.39 40.82 41.69
C LYS A 49 -17.88 40.60 41.91
N LYS A 50 -17.44 39.37 42.15
CA LYS A 50 -16.06 39.04 42.52
C LYS A 50 -15.40 37.97 41.64
N THR A 51 -16.15 37.27 40.80
CA THR A 51 -15.64 36.11 40.05
C THR A 51 -16.24 36.05 38.65
N VAL A 52 -15.46 35.60 37.67
CA VAL A 52 -15.89 35.30 36.31
C VAL A 52 -15.42 33.90 35.94
N LEU A 53 -16.35 33.05 35.53
CA LEU A 53 -16.12 31.69 35.03
C LEU A 53 -16.29 31.70 33.51
N CYS A 54 -15.27 31.24 32.79
CA CYS A 54 -15.25 31.20 31.33
C CYS A 54 -15.45 29.75 30.86
N VAL A 55 -16.53 29.48 30.13
CA VAL A 55 -16.90 28.14 29.67
C VAL A 55 -17.10 28.14 28.16
N SER A 56 -16.57 27.15 27.45
CA SER A 56 -16.92 26.96 26.03
C SER A 56 -18.41 26.62 25.88
N ALA A 57 -19.11 27.35 25.02
CA ALA A 57 -20.51 27.09 24.66
C ALA A 57 -20.64 26.00 23.57
N VAL A 58 -19.52 25.53 23.01
CA VAL A 58 -19.45 24.50 21.97
C VAL A 58 -18.60 23.33 22.48
N GLY A 59 -19.23 22.21 22.82
CA GLY A 59 -18.57 20.99 23.32
C GLY A 59 -19.09 20.49 24.67
N GLU A 60 -18.72 19.26 25.04
CA GLU A 60 -19.11 18.64 26.31
C GLU A 60 -18.31 19.22 27.48
N GLY A 61 -19.01 19.94 28.36
CA GLY A 61 -18.67 20.21 29.77
C GLY A 61 -17.18 20.39 30.07
N ASP A 62 -16.61 21.52 29.67
CA ASP A 62 -15.25 21.90 30.05
C ASP A 62 -15.21 22.42 31.51
N SER A 63 -14.10 22.19 32.22
CA SER A 63 -13.84 22.79 33.53
C SER A 63 -13.39 24.23 33.32
N GLY A 64 -14.35 25.13 33.14
CA GLY A 64 -14.09 26.52 32.78
C GLY A 64 -13.09 27.24 33.70
N ASP A 65 -12.28 28.11 33.10
CA ASP A 65 -11.28 28.92 33.81
C ASP A 65 -11.97 29.97 34.71
N ARG A 66 -11.55 30.02 35.98
CA ARG A 66 -12.07 30.97 36.99
C ARG A 66 -11.10 32.12 37.18
N VAL A 67 -11.59 33.33 36.92
CA VAL A 67 -10.87 34.59 37.19
C VAL A 67 -11.50 35.26 38.42
N GLU A 68 -10.67 35.56 39.43
CA GLU A 68 -11.12 36.19 40.67
C GLU A 68 -10.65 37.65 40.77
N PHE A 69 -11.57 38.53 41.16
CA PHE A 69 -11.34 39.94 41.45
C PHE A 69 -11.36 40.14 42.97
N SER A 70 -10.34 39.64 43.66
CA SER A 70 -10.26 39.52 45.12
C SER A 70 -9.46 40.65 45.82
N GLY A 71 -9.07 41.69 45.08
CA GLY A 71 -8.39 42.87 45.65
C GLY A 71 -9.28 43.64 46.65
N ALA A 72 -8.67 44.27 47.67
CA ALA A 72 -9.42 45.08 48.64
C ALA A 72 -10.17 46.22 47.93
N GLY A 73 -11.51 46.20 47.97
CA GLY A 73 -12.38 47.16 47.28
C GLY A 73 -12.68 46.83 45.82
N ASP A 74 -12.12 45.75 45.26
CA ASP A 74 -12.37 45.35 43.88
C ASP A 74 -13.75 44.69 43.75
N SER A 75 -14.53 45.16 42.78
CA SER A 75 -15.81 44.56 42.41
C SER A 75 -16.15 44.89 40.96
N ILE A 76 -16.85 43.96 40.32
CA ILE A 76 -17.38 44.15 38.96
C ILE A 76 -18.60 45.08 39.06
N LEU A 77 -18.43 46.29 38.54
CA LEU A 77 -19.41 47.37 38.54
C LEU A 77 -20.34 47.28 37.32
N GLY A 78 -19.85 46.77 36.19
CA GLY A 78 -20.62 46.65 34.96
C GLY A 78 -20.03 45.59 34.04
N VAL A 79 -20.88 44.98 33.23
CA VAL A 79 -20.47 44.01 32.20
C VAL A 79 -21.19 44.36 30.92
N GLY A 80 -20.45 44.37 29.82
CA GLY A 80 -20.98 44.68 28.50
C GLY A 80 -20.31 43.87 27.41
N ARG A 81 -20.77 44.07 26.18
CA ARG A 81 -20.17 43.49 24.97
C ARG A 81 -19.92 44.61 23.99
N SER A 82 -18.72 44.66 23.41
CA SER A 82 -18.42 45.53 22.25
C SER A 82 -17.81 44.67 21.15
N GLN A 83 -18.41 44.69 19.96
CA GLN A 83 -17.92 43.98 18.76
C GLN A 83 -17.53 42.50 18.97
N GLY A 84 -18.21 41.81 19.88
CA GLY A 84 -17.97 40.38 20.16
C GLY A 84 -16.96 40.10 21.28
N LEU A 85 -16.35 41.13 21.86
CA LEU A 85 -15.48 41.01 23.04
C LEU A 85 -16.27 41.26 24.34
N PRO A 86 -16.08 40.43 25.38
CA PRO A 86 -16.66 40.65 26.69
C PRO A 86 -15.88 41.76 27.44
N LEU A 87 -16.58 42.77 27.94
CA LEU A 87 -15.99 43.87 28.70
C LEU A 87 -16.48 43.82 30.14
N PHE A 88 -15.55 43.73 31.09
CA PHE A 88 -15.80 43.77 32.52
C PHE A 88 -15.26 45.07 33.09
N PHE A 89 -16.12 45.87 33.70
CA PHE A 89 -15.74 47.10 34.38
C PHE A 89 -15.50 46.80 35.87
N SER A 90 -14.24 46.74 36.28
CA SER A 90 -13.79 46.56 37.66
C SER A 90 -13.49 47.92 38.30
N ALA A 91 -13.80 48.06 39.59
CA ALA A 91 -13.52 49.28 40.36
C ALA A 91 -12.03 49.63 40.42
N ASN A 92 -11.13 48.63 40.40
CA ASN A 92 -9.69 48.84 40.50
C ASN A 92 -8.98 48.82 39.15
N HIS A 93 -9.45 47.99 38.20
CA HIS A 93 -8.75 47.73 36.94
C HIS A 93 -9.39 48.45 35.73
N GLY A 94 -10.45 49.23 35.93
CA GLY A 94 -11.15 49.90 34.85
C GLY A 94 -11.84 48.89 33.93
N ILE A 95 -11.64 48.98 32.60
CA ILE A 95 -12.23 48.07 31.63
C ILE A 95 -11.25 46.93 31.34
N VAL A 96 -11.65 45.70 31.65
CA VAL A 96 -10.89 44.46 31.43
C VAL A 96 -11.64 43.58 30.43
N SER A 97 -10.93 43.02 29.45
CA SER A 97 -11.46 41.98 28.56
C SER A 97 -10.83 40.65 28.94
N ILE A 98 -11.65 39.61 29.07
CA ILE A 98 -11.19 38.24 29.37
C ILE A 98 -11.39 37.42 28.11
N THR A 99 -10.30 36.87 27.56
CA THR A 99 -10.31 36.02 26.38
C THR A 99 -9.63 34.69 26.71
N SER A 100 -10.21 33.57 26.28
CA SER A 100 -9.59 32.25 26.45
C SER A 100 -8.33 32.11 25.57
N ASN A 101 -7.29 31.48 26.12
CA ASN A 101 -6.02 31.20 25.43
C ASN A 101 -6.04 29.85 24.68
N VAL A 102 -7.16 29.13 24.67
CA VAL A 102 -7.27 27.84 23.98
C VAL A 102 -7.36 28.09 22.47
N PRO A 103 -6.44 27.54 21.65
CA PRO A 103 -6.47 27.70 20.21
C PRO A 103 -7.56 26.80 19.61
N HIS A 104 -8.81 27.20 19.73
CA HIS A 104 -9.89 26.56 18.97
C HIS A 104 -9.98 27.20 17.59
N HIS A 105 -9.70 26.35 16.60
CA HIS A 105 -10.09 26.50 15.20
C HIS A 105 -11.51 27.11 15.09
N HIS A 106 -11.72 27.96 14.08
CA HIS A 106 -12.89 28.81 13.84
C HIS A 106 -12.81 30.25 14.39
N LEU A 107 -11.76 30.98 14.01
CA LEU A 107 -11.95 32.38 13.61
C LEU A 107 -12.20 32.41 12.10
N SER A 108 -13.48 32.31 11.78
CA SER A 108 -14.04 32.82 10.54
C SER A 108 -13.57 34.26 10.35
N GLN A 109 -13.17 34.54 9.11
CA GLN A 109 -13.00 35.87 8.52
C GLN A 109 -14.06 36.84 9.05
N SER A 110 -13.69 37.70 10.00
CA SER A 110 -14.29 39.02 10.30
C SER A 110 -13.87 39.41 11.72
N GLY A 111 -12.99 40.41 11.85
CA GLY A 111 -12.64 40.99 13.15
C GLY A 111 -11.15 41.13 13.46
N LEU A 112 -10.29 41.25 12.45
CA LEU A 112 -9.03 41.98 12.63
C LEU A 112 -9.37 43.47 12.73
N LEU A 113 -9.83 43.91 13.90
CA LEU A 113 -9.67 45.30 14.29
C LEU A 113 -8.21 45.46 14.68
N ILE A 114 -7.41 45.64 13.63
CA ILE A 114 -6.14 46.34 13.70
C ILE A 114 -6.49 47.67 14.35
N ASN A 115 -6.13 47.86 15.63
CA ASN A 115 -5.93 49.20 16.14
C ASN A 115 -4.97 49.87 15.16
N GLU A 116 -5.40 50.92 14.48
CA GLU A 116 -4.60 51.67 13.51
C GLU A 116 -3.26 52.16 14.10
N SER A 117 -3.13 52.21 15.44
CA SER A 117 -1.88 52.50 16.13
C SER A 117 -0.85 51.34 16.18
N ILE A 118 -1.23 50.09 15.89
CA ILE A 118 -0.33 48.93 15.86
C ILE A 118 0.20 48.66 14.45
N ALA A 119 -0.47 49.14 13.40
CA ALA A 119 0.03 48.99 12.02
C ALA A 119 1.30 49.82 11.80
N GLU A 120 1.38 51.03 12.35
CA GLU A 120 2.62 51.83 12.36
C GLU A 120 3.73 51.14 13.18
N ASP A 121 3.36 50.50 14.30
CA ASP A 121 4.30 49.86 15.24
C ASP A 121 4.77 48.45 14.78
N GLY A 122 4.03 47.80 13.88
CA GLY A 122 4.42 46.53 13.27
C GLY A 122 5.50 46.70 12.20
N CYS A 123 5.45 47.80 11.44
CA CYS A 123 6.44 48.09 10.41
C CYS A 123 7.77 48.61 11.00
N SER A 124 7.73 49.39 12.08
CA SER A 124 8.93 49.75 12.86
C SER A 124 9.60 48.50 13.42
N ARG A 125 8.84 47.61 14.08
CA ARG A 125 9.33 46.32 14.61
C ARG A 125 9.89 45.38 13.54
N LEU A 126 9.31 45.35 12.34
CA LEU A 126 9.84 44.57 11.22
C LEU A 126 11.20 45.10 10.73
N SER A 127 11.31 46.42 10.57
CA SER A 127 12.57 47.08 10.18
C SER A 127 13.62 47.11 11.30
N GLU A 128 13.20 47.03 12.57
CA GLU A 128 14.07 46.95 13.73
C GLU A 128 14.50 45.51 14.05
N GLY A 129 13.65 44.52 13.76
CA GLY A 129 13.91 43.09 14.00
C GLY A 129 14.78 42.42 12.93
N LEU A 130 14.65 42.85 11.67
CA LEU A 130 15.37 42.32 10.51
C LEU A 130 16.27 43.40 9.91
N ASN A 131 17.43 43.01 9.35
CA ASN A 131 18.39 43.91 8.69
C ASN A 131 17.92 44.30 7.27
N LEU A 132 16.63 44.57 7.12
CA LEU A 132 16.00 44.97 5.86
C LEU A 132 16.18 46.48 5.68
N SER A 133 17.33 46.91 5.16
CA SER A 133 17.57 48.33 4.91
C SER A 133 16.62 48.87 3.84
N MET A 134 16.02 50.04 4.08
CA MET A 134 15.49 50.89 3.01
C MET A 134 16.67 51.40 2.18
N ALA A 135 17.13 50.60 1.23
CA ALA A 135 18.09 51.06 0.26
C ALA A 135 17.43 52.18 -0.54
N SER A 136 17.93 53.41 -0.33
CA SER A 136 17.65 54.58 -1.15
C SER A 136 17.81 54.21 -2.63
N GLU A 137 16.70 54.21 -3.36
CA GLU A 137 16.46 54.43 -4.80
C GLU A 137 17.47 53.94 -5.88
N LEU A 138 18.53 53.19 -5.58
CA LEU A 138 19.57 52.81 -6.56
C LEU A 138 20.14 51.39 -6.40
N GLY A 139 19.38 50.47 -5.79
CA GLY A 139 19.67 49.04 -5.90
C GLY A 139 19.37 48.51 -7.30
N GLN A 140 20.41 48.11 -8.06
CA GLN A 140 20.24 47.52 -9.39
C GLN A 140 19.48 46.18 -9.34
N ASP A 141 19.56 45.45 -8.23
CA ASP A 141 18.95 44.13 -8.07
C ASP A 141 17.44 44.16 -7.83
N ARG A 142 16.72 43.38 -8.64
CA ARG A 142 15.25 43.27 -8.58
C ARG A 142 14.75 42.74 -7.24
N THR A 143 15.51 41.88 -6.57
CA THR A 143 15.22 41.38 -5.22
C THR A 143 15.20 42.52 -4.18
N THR A 144 16.12 43.49 -4.30
CA THR A 144 16.18 44.65 -3.38
C THR A 144 15.03 45.63 -3.63
N ARG A 145 14.58 45.76 -4.87
CA ARG A 145 13.39 46.54 -5.20
C ARG A 145 12.08 45.85 -4.79
N LEU A 146 12.00 44.51 -4.89
CA LEU A 146 10.89 43.72 -4.32
C LEU A 146 10.85 43.84 -2.79
N GLN A 147 12.01 43.81 -2.14
CA GLN A 147 12.15 44.04 -0.71
C GLN A 147 11.70 45.45 -0.31
N ALA A 148 12.08 46.48 -1.10
CA ALA A 148 11.61 47.84 -0.88
C ALA A 148 10.09 47.95 -1.06
N ALA A 149 9.51 47.29 -2.07
CA ALA A 149 8.06 47.24 -2.27
C ALA A 149 7.33 46.54 -1.10
N PHE A 150 7.89 45.44 -0.57
CA PHE A 150 7.36 44.76 0.62
C PHE A 150 7.35 45.67 1.85
N LEU A 151 8.46 46.38 2.12
CA LEU A 151 8.54 47.34 3.23
C LEU A 151 7.59 48.53 3.03
N GLN A 152 7.42 48.99 1.79
CA GLN A 152 6.50 50.08 1.46
C GLN A 152 5.03 49.65 1.53
N HIS A 153 4.68 48.39 1.27
CA HIS A 153 3.29 47.92 1.31
C HIS A 153 2.63 48.11 2.67
N ASN A 154 3.40 47.92 3.74
CA ASN A 154 2.92 48.12 5.11
C ASN A 154 2.75 49.61 5.48
N LYS A 155 3.38 50.54 4.74
CA LYS A 155 3.31 51.99 4.97
C LYS A 155 2.36 52.70 4.01
N ASN A 156 2.51 52.44 2.71
CA ASN A 156 1.76 53.00 1.59
C ASN A 156 1.48 51.91 0.52
N PRO A 157 0.31 51.26 0.53
CA PRO A 157 0.01 50.16 -0.40
C PRO A 157 0.01 50.61 -1.87
N SER A 158 -0.40 51.84 -2.16
CA SER A 158 -0.43 52.40 -3.52
C SER A 158 0.96 52.61 -4.13
N GLN A 159 1.94 53.04 -3.32
CA GLN A 159 3.32 53.25 -3.76
C GLN A 159 4.04 51.91 -3.97
N ALA A 160 3.77 50.92 -3.12
CA ALA A 160 4.25 49.56 -3.30
C ALA A 160 3.71 48.93 -4.59
N GLN A 161 2.42 49.14 -4.88
CA GLN A 161 1.78 48.62 -6.10
C GLN A 161 2.39 49.26 -7.36
N ALA A 162 2.64 50.58 -7.34
CA ALA A 162 3.32 51.27 -8.43
C ALA A 162 4.77 50.77 -8.65
N MET A 163 5.51 50.48 -7.57
CA MET A 163 6.85 49.88 -7.67
C MET A 163 6.80 48.45 -8.23
N LEU A 164 5.75 47.68 -7.94
CA LEU A 164 5.58 46.31 -8.44
C LEU A 164 5.13 46.26 -9.90
N ASP A 165 4.27 47.20 -10.31
CA ASP A 165 3.86 47.37 -11.69
C ASP A 165 5.03 47.79 -12.60
N ASP A 166 5.96 48.62 -12.09
CA ASP A 166 7.21 48.99 -12.77
C ASP A 166 8.22 47.83 -12.83
N LEU A 167 8.28 47.00 -11.78
CA LEU A 167 9.20 45.85 -11.71
C LEU A 167 8.78 44.66 -12.56
N PHE A 168 7.48 44.41 -12.69
CA PHE A 168 6.92 43.25 -13.39
C PHE A 168 5.83 43.64 -14.41
N PRO A 169 6.17 44.39 -15.48
CA PRO A 169 5.21 44.97 -16.43
C PRO A 169 4.58 43.97 -17.42
N GLY A 170 4.72 42.66 -17.19
CA GLY A 170 4.24 41.62 -18.12
C GLY A 170 4.30 40.19 -17.55
N SER A 171 3.85 39.22 -18.35
CA SER A 171 3.58 37.80 -18.02
C SER A 171 4.81 36.92 -17.70
N ASP A 172 6.00 37.48 -17.50
CA ASP A 172 7.21 36.71 -17.21
C ASP A 172 7.18 36.17 -15.77
N THR A 173 6.72 34.93 -15.58
CA THR A 173 6.56 34.30 -14.26
C THR A 173 7.86 33.77 -13.66
N SER A 174 8.79 33.28 -14.50
CA SER A 174 10.03 32.63 -14.02
C SER A 174 10.99 33.56 -13.27
N GLN A 175 11.05 34.83 -13.69
CA GLN A 175 11.91 35.85 -13.07
C GLN A 175 11.28 36.43 -11.78
N LEU A 176 9.95 36.45 -11.73
CA LEU A 176 9.18 36.75 -10.52
C LEU A 176 9.39 35.62 -9.49
N ASP A 177 9.24 34.36 -9.92
CA ASP A 177 9.41 33.16 -9.11
C ASP A 177 10.80 33.13 -8.45
N SER A 178 11.88 33.38 -9.21
CA SER A 178 13.24 33.41 -8.64
C SER A 178 13.45 34.56 -7.66
N SER A 179 12.95 35.76 -7.95
CA SER A 179 13.10 36.93 -7.07
C SER A 179 12.33 36.76 -5.74
N VAL A 180 11.14 36.15 -5.81
CA VAL A 180 10.30 35.83 -4.64
C VAL A 180 10.96 34.77 -3.77
N LEU A 181 11.51 33.72 -4.37
CA LEU A 181 12.24 32.68 -3.63
C LEU A 181 13.50 33.25 -2.96
N GLN A 182 14.30 34.04 -3.68
CA GLN A 182 15.50 34.66 -3.11
C GLN A 182 15.17 35.61 -1.95
N LEU A 183 14.11 36.41 -2.07
CA LEU A 183 13.67 37.26 -0.95
C LEU A 183 13.22 36.43 0.26
N SER A 184 12.51 35.33 0.04
CA SER A 184 12.11 34.44 1.14
C SER A 184 13.32 33.79 1.83
N ILE A 185 14.33 33.35 1.07
CA ILE A 185 15.59 32.81 1.62
C ILE A 185 16.31 33.90 2.42
N ASN A 186 16.37 35.13 1.91
CA ASN A 186 16.99 36.24 2.62
C ASN A 186 16.30 36.53 3.95
N ILE A 187 14.96 36.45 4.02
CA ILE A 187 14.21 36.62 5.27
C ILE A 187 14.53 35.49 6.27
N LEU A 188 14.65 34.25 5.78
CA LEU A 188 14.99 33.09 6.62
C LEU A 188 16.43 33.17 7.15
N ASP A 189 17.36 33.60 6.30
CA ASP A 189 18.80 33.61 6.59
C ASP A 189 19.30 34.96 7.14
N ASP A 190 18.39 35.89 7.43
CA ASP A 190 18.76 37.21 7.90
C ASP A 190 19.45 37.20 9.27
N THR A 191 20.37 38.15 9.43
CA THR A 191 21.02 38.47 10.71
C THR A 191 20.09 39.33 11.56
N PRO A 192 19.96 39.04 12.86
CA PRO A 192 19.08 39.81 13.73
C PRO A 192 19.64 41.23 13.89
N ALA A 193 18.85 42.24 13.53
CA ALA A 193 19.26 43.65 13.63
C ALA A 193 19.20 44.16 15.08
N THR A 194 18.34 43.57 15.90
CA THR A 194 18.13 43.90 17.32
C THR A 194 19.21 43.35 18.26
N ASP A 195 20.08 42.46 17.79
CA ASP A 195 21.13 41.87 18.62
C ASP A 195 22.47 42.63 18.42
N PRO A 196 22.93 43.40 19.42
CA PRO A 196 24.17 44.17 19.32
C PRO A 196 25.40 43.28 19.12
N ARG A 197 25.36 41.98 19.49
CA ARG A 197 26.48 41.05 19.27
C ARG A 197 26.79 40.83 17.79
N TRP A 198 25.79 40.93 16.91
CA TRP A 198 25.97 40.83 15.46
C TRP A 198 26.53 42.12 14.84
N ALA A 199 26.23 43.27 15.44
CA ALA A 199 26.84 44.56 15.08
C ALA A 199 28.29 44.66 15.61
N GLU A 200 28.57 44.16 16.81
CA GLU A 200 29.88 44.11 17.46
C GLU A 200 30.79 43.00 16.91
N ALA A 201 30.24 41.95 16.29
CA ALA A 201 31.06 41.00 15.51
C ALA A 201 31.79 41.71 14.35
N LYS A 202 31.26 42.86 13.88
CA LYS A 202 31.94 43.76 12.92
C LYS A 202 32.81 44.83 13.61
N GLN A 203 32.69 45.06 14.91
CA GLN A 203 33.47 46.03 15.70
C GLN A 203 33.70 45.55 17.14
N THR A 204 34.95 45.20 17.45
CA THR A 204 35.41 44.66 18.74
C THR A 204 35.01 45.51 19.97
N VAL A 205 34.28 44.90 20.93
CA VAL A 205 34.45 44.94 22.43
C VAL A 205 33.09 44.77 23.19
N GLY A 206 33.09 44.06 24.35
CA GLY A 206 32.23 44.37 25.53
C GLY A 206 30.98 43.54 25.94
N ALA A 207 31.12 42.56 26.86
CA ALA A 207 30.12 41.91 27.76
C ALA A 207 28.75 41.36 27.26
N GLY A 208 28.44 40.10 27.62
CA GLY A 208 27.30 39.30 27.11
C GLY A 208 26.06 39.24 28.00
N GLY A 209 24.88 39.17 27.35
CA GLY A 209 23.58 38.88 27.95
C GLY A 209 23.08 37.46 27.64
N PRO A 210 21.93 37.04 28.22
CA PRO A 210 21.43 35.67 28.14
C PRO A 210 20.96 35.29 26.72
N THR A 211 21.65 34.35 26.10
CA THR A 211 21.51 33.93 24.68
C THR A 211 20.26 33.11 24.37
N SER A 212 19.55 32.61 25.38
CA SER A 212 18.42 31.67 25.21
C SER A 212 17.14 32.33 24.71
N LEU A 213 16.75 33.45 25.32
CA LEU A 213 15.54 34.19 24.97
C LEU A 213 15.68 34.96 23.66
N ILE A 214 16.91 35.38 23.33
CA ILE A 214 17.21 36.20 22.15
C ILE A 214 16.96 35.39 20.87
N VAL A 215 17.44 34.14 20.80
CA VAL A 215 17.26 33.29 19.62
C VAL A 215 15.80 32.89 19.40
N LEU A 216 15.03 32.64 20.48
CA LEU A 216 13.60 32.33 20.36
C LEU A 216 12.80 33.51 19.82
N ASN A 217 13.08 34.73 20.31
CA ASN A 217 12.46 35.93 19.78
C ASN A 217 12.86 36.17 18.31
N GLN A 218 14.13 35.97 17.96
CA GLN A 218 14.60 36.06 16.58
C GLN A 218 13.84 35.10 15.64
N LEU A 219 13.69 33.83 16.02
CA LEU A 219 12.94 32.86 15.21
C LEU A 219 11.47 33.23 15.09
N ARG A 220 10.88 33.78 16.15
CA ARG A 220 9.50 34.29 16.14
C ARG A 220 9.36 35.49 15.19
N ASP A 221 10.32 36.40 15.19
CA ASP A 221 10.32 37.58 14.33
C ASP A 221 10.53 37.19 12.85
N LYS A 222 11.37 36.19 12.58
CA LYS A 222 11.49 35.59 11.23
C LYS A 222 10.17 34.94 10.78
N ALA A 223 9.49 34.22 11.67
CA ALA A 223 8.21 33.58 11.37
C ALA A 223 7.10 34.60 11.09
N THR A 224 7.02 35.68 11.87
CA THR A 224 6.03 36.75 11.63
C THR A 224 6.33 37.51 10.34
N ALA A 225 7.60 37.79 10.05
CA ALA A 225 8.01 38.41 8.79
C ALA A 225 7.67 37.55 7.57
N HIS A 226 7.93 36.25 7.63
CA HIS A 226 7.55 35.32 6.56
C HIS A 226 6.03 35.25 6.37
N GLN A 227 5.25 35.25 7.46
CA GLN A 227 3.79 35.29 7.38
C GLN A 227 3.28 36.58 6.75
N MET A 228 3.85 37.73 7.11
CA MET A 228 3.51 39.01 6.49
C MET A 228 3.92 39.07 5.02
N TYR A 229 5.05 38.44 4.66
CA TYR A 229 5.47 38.29 3.27
C TYR A 229 4.48 37.48 2.43
N ILE A 230 3.99 36.35 2.95
CA ILE A 230 2.92 35.57 2.30
C ILE A 230 1.65 36.41 2.14
N SER A 231 1.21 37.11 3.19
CA SER A 231 0.03 37.96 3.14
C SER A 231 0.18 39.08 2.10
N PHE A 232 1.37 39.67 2.00
CA PHE A 232 1.71 40.66 0.97
C PHE A 232 1.57 40.08 -0.46
N LEU A 233 2.16 38.91 -0.72
CA LEU A 233 2.06 38.26 -2.03
C LEU A 233 0.61 37.94 -2.43
N GLN A 234 -0.23 37.60 -1.45
CA GLN A 234 -1.66 37.35 -1.66
C GLN A 234 -2.44 38.64 -1.93
N GLN A 235 -2.20 39.70 -1.15
CA GLN A 235 -2.91 40.99 -1.28
C GLN A 235 -2.60 41.71 -2.59
N VAL A 236 -1.37 41.62 -3.09
CA VAL A 236 -0.96 42.20 -4.37
C VAL A 236 -1.41 41.35 -5.57
N GLY A 237 -1.85 40.11 -5.34
CA GLY A 237 -2.25 39.19 -6.42
C GLY A 237 -1.07 38.53 -7.16
N LEU A 238 0.16 38.70 -6.66
CA LEU A 238 1.35 38.02 -7.21
C LEU A 238 1.32 36.51 -6.95
N TRP A 239 0.65 36.06 -5.88
CA TRP A 239 0.54 34.64 -5.52
C TRP A 239 -0.02 33.76 -6.65
N GLN A 240 -1.02 34.25 -7.39
CA GLN A 240 -1.65 33.53 -8.50
C GLN A 240 -0.77 33.45 -9.75
N ARG A 241 0.25 34.32 -9.85
CA ARG A 241 1.21 34.35 -10.97
C ARG A 241 2.42 33.44 -10.73
N LEU A 242 2.63 32.97 -9.49
CA LEU A 242 3.74 32.08 -9.14
C LEU A 242 3.53 30.69 -9.74
N SER A 243 4.58 30.12 -10.33
CA SER A 243 4.54 28.84 -11.03
C SER A 243 5.74 27.96 -10.65
N VAL A 244 6.84 28.09 -11.40
CA VAL A 244 8.06 27.31 -11.20
C VAL A 244 9.26 28.25 -11.11
N GLY A 245 9.95 28.19 -9.98
CA GLY A 245 11.20 28.87 -9.73
C GLY A 245 12.41 27.94 -9.87
N MET A 246 13.60 28.53 -9.81
CA MET A 246 14.87 27.82 -9.81
C MET A 246 15.57 28.07 -8.48
N VAL A 247 15.90 27.01 -7.74
CA VAL A 247 16.73 27.05 -6.52
C VAL A 247 17.93 26.14 -6.75
N LYS A 248 19.14 26.70 -6.75
CA LYS A 248 20.41 25.97 -6.97
C LYS A 248 20.34 25.05 -8.22
N ASP A 249 19.85 25.59 -9.34
CA ASP A 249 19.66 24.89 -10.63
C ASP A 249 18.59 23.77 -10.68
N VAL A 250 17.81 23.59 -9.62
CA VAL A 250 16.66 22.67 -9.58
C VAL A 250 15.36 23.44 -9.78
N ARG A 251 14.49 22.94 -10.67
CA ARG A 251 13.14 23.47 -10.86
C ARG A 251 12.26 23.09 -9.68
N VAL A 252 11.70 24.08 -9.00
CA VAL A 252 10.83 23.89 -7.83
C VAL A 252 9.54 24.66 -7.98
N LEU A 253 8.46 24.12 -7.44
CA LEU A 253 7.18 24.83 -7.36
C LEU A 253 7.31 25.94 -6.31
N THR A 254 7.20 27.20 -6.75
CA THR A 254 7.47 28.36 -5.89
C THR A 254 6.52 28.39 -4.69
N ARG A 255 5.23 28.10 -4.91
CA ARG A 255 4.20 28.15 -3.87
C ARG A 255 4.42 27.11 -2.78
N THR A 256 4.78 25.88 -3.16
CA THR A 256 5.01 24.81 -2.18
C THR A 256 6.30 25.08 -1.40
N THR A 257 7.36 25.54 -2.08
CA THR A 257 8.64 25.90 -1.45
C THR A 257 8.48 27.01 -0.41
N LEU A 258 7.65 28.04 -0.68
CA LEU A 258 7.31 29.06 0.32
C LEU A 258 6.57 28.46 1.53
N GLY A 259 5.69 27.48 1.31
CA GLY A 259 5.09 26.69 2.40
C GLY A 259 6.14 25.95 3.23
N GLU A 260 7.11 25.30 2.57
CA GLU A 260 8.20 24.58 3.24
C GLU A 260 9.12 25.51 4.04
N HIS A 261 9.36 26.74 3.58
CA HIS A 261 10.11 27.73 4.38
C HIS A 261 9.41 28.02 5.71
N GLY A 262 8.07 28.08 5.72
CA GLY A 262 7.29 28.16 6.95
C GLY A 262 7.47 26.93 7.85
N GLN A 263 7.52 25.72 7.26
CA GLN A 263 7.77 24.48 8.00
C GLN A 263 9.18 24.45 8.62
N ARG A 264 10.20 24.92 7.91
CA ARG A 264 11.58 25.05 8.42
C ARG A 264 11.68 26.01 9.61
N LEU A 265 10.95 27.13 9.56
CA LEU A 265 10.86 28.08 10.69
C LEU A 265 10.16 27.46 11.91
N ALA A 266 9.09 26.69 11.70
CA ALA A 266 8.43 25.94 12.76
C ALA A 266 9.35 24.86 13.36
N MET A 267 10.10 24.14 12.51
CA MET A 267 11.10 23.16 12.91
C MET A 267 12.20 23.80 13.77
N ALA A 268 12.75 24.94 13.35
CA ALA A 268 13.77 25.67 14.08
C ALA A 268 13.27 26.14 15.46
N SER A 269 12.02 26.62 15.53
CA SER A 269 11.38 27.06 16.77
C SER A 269 11.18 25.89 17.74
N ALA A 270 10.73 24.74 17.24
CA ALA A 270 10.55 23.52 18.03
C ALA A 270 11.87 22.91 18.51
N LEU A 271 12.91 22.93 17.66
CA LEU A 271 14.26 22.50 18.04
C LEU A 271 14.77 23.36 19.20
N ARG A 272 14.55 24.68 19.14
CA ARG A 272 15.01 25.59 20.19
C ARG A 272 14.23 25.46 21.49
N SER A 273 12.91 25.27 21.43
CA SER A 273 12.09 25.10 22.64
C SER A 273 12.46 23.83 23.40
N ARG A 274 12.79 22.74 22.69
CA ARG A 274 13.22 21.46 23.27
C ARG A 274 14.72 21.33 23.48
N HIS A 275 15.48 22.40 23.23
CA HIS A 275 16.91 22.39 23.42
C HIS A 275 17.30 22.17 24.90
N SER A 276 16.51 22.71 25.83
CA SER A 276 16.74 22.52 27.27
C SER A 276 16.70 21.05 27.70
N ASP A 277 15.87 20.25 27.03
CA ASP A 277 15.61 18.87 27.42
C ASP A 277 16.74 17.93 26.96
N HIS A 278 17.44 18.31 25.89
CA HIS A 278 18.45 17.48 25.21
C HIS A 278 19.74 18.26 24.92
N GLN A 279 20.14 19.14 25.84
CA GLN A 279 21.20 20.12 25.61
C GLN A 279 22.51 19.52 25.08
N HIS A 280 22.99 18.42 25.68
CA HIS A 280 24.29 17.84 25.31
C HIS A 280 24.30 17.23 23.90
N LEU A 281 23.18 16.63 23.47
CA LEU A 281 23.05 16.05 22.13
C LEU A 281 22.93 17.13 21.06
N VAL A 282 22.07 18.13 21.32
CA VAL A 282 21.83 19.22 20.37
C VAL A 282 23.05 20.13 20.23
N ASP A 283 23.74 20.47 21.32
CA ASP A 283 24.98 21.26 21.26
C ASP A 283 26.08 20.53 20.47
N SER A 284 26.19 19.20 20.61
CA SER A 284 27.14 18.39 19.81
C SER A 284 26.76 18.39 18.33
N ALA A 285 25.47 18.15 18.03
CA ALA A 285 24.94 18.16 16.67
C ALA A 285 25.16 19.52 15.97
N ILE A 286 24.88 20.62 16.67
CA ILE A 286 25.09 21.98 16.16
C ILE A 286 26.57 22.25 15.86
N LYS A 287 27.49 21.79 16.73
CA LYS A 287 28.94 21.92 16.49
C LYS A 287 29.40 21.19 15.25
N HIS A 288 28.94 19.95 15.06
CA HIS A 288 29.27 19.16 13.86
C HIS A 288 28.77 19.85 12.60
N VAL A 289 27.50 20.26 12.56
CA VAL A 289 26.91 20.95 11.40
C VAL A 289 27.63 22.26 11.06
N VAL A 290 27.97 23.06 12.07
CA VAL A 290 28.67 24.34 11.85
C VAL A 290 30.12 24.13 11.42
N SER A 291 30.80 23.12 11.98
CA SER A 291 32.16 22.75 11.57
C SER A 291 32.21 22.32 10.10
N GLU A 292 31.26 21.50 9.65
CA GLU A 292 31.20 21.08 8.25
C GLU A 292 30.85 22.22 7.29
N ARG A 293 30.12 23.23 7.75
CA ARG A 293 29.87 24.47 6.99
C ARG A 293 31.12 25.34 6.84
N GLY A 294 32.20 25.04 7.56
CA GLY A 294 33.45 25.80 7.55
C GLY A 294 33.32 27.17 8.25
N GLU A 295 32.30 27.35 9.10
CA GLU A 295 32.10 28.60 9.83
C GLU A 295 32.64 28.47 11.26
N SER A 296 33.48 29.42 11.67
CA SER A 296 33.98 29.52 13.03
C SER A 296 33.35 30.70 13.76
N PRO A 297 32.99 30.58 15.04
CA PRO A 297 32.44 31.70 15.80
C PRO A 297 33.47 32.84 15.91
N GLU A 298 33.10 34.02 15.41
CA GLU A 298 33.89 35.26 15.55
C GLU A 298 33.36 36.09 16.73
N GLY A 299 34.27 36.57 17.58
CA GLY A 299 33.93 37.46 18.70
C GLY A 299 33.09 36.79 19.80
N LYS A 300 31.89 37.33 20.08
CA LYS A 300 30.96 36.86 21.14
C LYS A 300 29.85 35.94 20.62
N LEU A 301 29.89 35.56 19.34
CA LEU A 301 28.88 34.71 18.73
C LEU A 301 29.08 33.26 19.17
N THR A 302 27.97 32.58 19.48
CA THR A 302 27.99 31.15 19.77
C THR A 302 27.79 30.34 18.49
N VAL A 303 28.20 29.07 18.51
CA VAL A 303 27.95 28.12 17.42
C VAL A 303 26.43 28.00 17.14
N ALA A 304 25.60 28.12 18.17
CA ALA A 304 24.14 28.16 18.02
C ALA A 304 23.65 29.42 17.27
N ASP A 305 24.24 30.59 17.52
CA ASP A 305 23.88 31.82 16.80
C ASP A 305 24.18 31.69 15.29
N LEU A 306 25.31 31.08 14.93
CA LEU A 306 25.66 30.80 13.52
C LEU A 306 24.72 29.79 12.86
N PHE A 307 24.30 28.77 13.61
CA PHE A 307 23.38 27.74 13.12
C PHE A 307 21.97 28.31 12.87
N TYR A 308 21.37 28.99 13.85
CA TYR A 308 20.03 29.58 13.72
C TYR A 308 19.98 30.82 12.82
N ARG A 309 21.13 31.35 12.39
CA ARG A 309 21.18 32.32 11.29
C ARG A 309 20.65 31.70 10.01
N ARG A 310 21.13 30.52 9.62
CA ARG A 310 20.76 29.84 8.36
C ARG A 310 19.61 28.87 8.54
N VAL A 311 18.39 29.40 8.66
CA VAL A 311 17.17 28.57 8.80
C VAL A 311 16.83 27.86 7.49
N SER A 312 17.31 28.34 6.34
CA SER A 312 17.11 27.70 5.04
C SER A 312 17.70 26.29 4.95
N GLN A 313 18.71 25.96 5.79
CA GLN A 313 19.40 24.67 5.85
C GLN A 313 19.26 24.03 7.23
N ILE A 314 18.11 24.23 7.89
CA ILE A 314 17.87 23.68 9.22
C ILE A 314 17.86 22.14 9.21
N GLU A 315 17.52 21.52 8.08
CA GLU A 315 17.46 20.07 7.89
C GLU A 315 18.77 19.32 8.22
N ASP A 316 19.92 19.99 8.08
CA ASP A 316 21.23 19.39 8.39
C ASP A 316 21.35 18.97 9.87
N ILE A 317 20.51 19.51 10.75
CA ILE A 317 20.50 19.10 12.16
C ILE A 317 20.12 17.63 12.34
N VAL A 318 19.28 17.08 11.45
CA VAL A 318 18.90 15.67 11.51
C VAL A 318 20.14 14.79 11.34
N TYR A 319 21.02 15.15 10.39
CA TYR A 319 22.32 14.49 10.22
C TYR A 319 23.21 14.67 11.45
N GLY A 320 23.34 15.90 11.96
CA GLY A 320 24.16 16.18 13.13
C GLY A 320 23.73 15.43 14.39
N VAL A 321 22.42 15.27 14.61
CA VAL A 321 21.87 14.55 15.76
C VAL A 321 22.14 13.05 15.66
N LEU A 322 21.99 12.46 14.48
CA LEU A 322 22.30 11.04 14.27
C LEU A 322 23.79 10.75 14.39
N HIS A 323 24.66 11.64 13.90
CA HIS A 323 26.10 11.51 14.09
C HIS A 323 26.48 11.61 15.58
N ALA A 324 25.90 12.57 16.32
CA ALA A 324 26.10 12.68 17.76
C ALA A 324 25.59 11.43 18.51
N GLN A 325 24.50 10.82 18.05
CA GLN A 325 24.03 9.54 18.57
C GLN A 325 25.04 8.42 18.30
N GLU A 326 25.55 8.29 17.08
CA GLU A 326 26.53 7.26 16.73
C GLU A 326 27.83 7.39 17.52
N GLU A 327 28.30 8.61 17.78
CA GLU A 327 29.44 8.86 18.67
C GLU A 327 29.17 8.35 20.10
N VAL A 328 27.96 8.56 20.62
CA VAL A 328 27.57 8.06 21.96
C VAL A 328 27.40 6.55 21.95
N LEU A 329 26.86 5.95 20.88
CA LEU A 329 26.65 4.50 20.77
C LEU A 329 27.95 3.73 20.52
N SER A 330 28.96 4.37 19.91
CA SER A 330 30.29 3.79 19.66
C SER A 330 31.23 3.95 20.86
N ALA A 331 31.01 4.96 21.70
CA ALA A 331 31.57 4.95 23.05
C ALA A 331 31.01 3.74 23.81
N ASP A 332 31.84 3.07 24.62
CA ASP A 332 31.46 1.88 25.38
C ASP A 332 30.53 2.25 26.55
N VAL A 333 29.29 2.61 26.21
CA VAL A 333 28.28 3.14 27.11
C VAL A 333 27.38 2.00 27.59
N ALA A 334 26.94 2.07 28.84
CA ALA A 334 25.99 1.13 29.42
C ALA A 334 24.71 1.01 28.55
N PRO A 335 24.12 -0.19 28.42
CA PRO A 335 22.98 -0.43 27.52
C PRO A 335 21.78 0.47 27.84
N ARG A 336 21.58 0.81 29.11
CA ARG A 336 20.52 1.73 29.55
C ARG A 336 20.67 3.15 28.99
N ASP A 337 21.89 3.68 28.99
CA ASP A 337 22.16 5.03 28.53
C ASP A 337 22.15 5.12 27.00
N ALA A 338 22.53 4.04 26.31
CA ALA A 338 22.34 3.90 24.86
C ALA A 338 20.84 3.95 24.48
N VAL A 339 19.99 3.21 25.20
CA VAL A 339 18.53 3.24 24.98
C VAL A 339 17.93 4.60 25.31
N ALA A 340 18.40 5.26 26.38
CA ALA A 340 17.96 6.60 26.76
C ALA A 340 18.33 7.64 25.69
N THR A 341 19.53 7.53 25.10
CA THR A 341 19.99 8.41 24.02
C THR A 341 19.13 8.26 22.78
N ILE A 342 18.84 7.03 22.35
CA ILE A 342 17.93 6.74 21.22
C ILE A 342 16.52 7.28 21.51
N HIS A 343 16.00 7.07 22.72
CA HIS A 343 14.69 7.61 23.11
C HIS A 343 14.64 9.14 23.04
N SER A 344 15.70 9.81 23.48
CA SER A 344 15.85 11.26 23.43
C SER A 344 15.91 11.78 21.99
N VAL A 345 16.69 11.13 21.12
CA VAL A 345 16.78 11.47 19.69
C VAL A 345 15.45 11.27 18.99
N ASN A 346 14.79 10.12 19.17
CA ASN A 346 13.46 9.87 18.63
C ASN A 346 12.45 10.92 19.09
N SER A 347 12.46 11.27 20.39
CA SER A 347 11.56 12.30 20.93
C SER A 347 11.82 13.67 20.30
N LEU A 348 13.08 14.03 20.08
CA LEU A 348 13.47 15.28 19.46
C LEU A 348 13.03 15.33 17.99
N LEU A 349 13.37 14.31 17.21
CA LEU A 349 13.03 14.18 15.79
C LEU A 349 11.50 14.19 15.57
N LEU A 350 10.75 13.45 16.38
CA LEU A 350 9.29 13.46 16.31
C LEU A 350 8.72 14.85 16.61
N SER A 351 9.28 15.58 17.58
CA SER A 351 8.81 16.93 17.90
C SER A 351 9.00 17.92 16.77
N ILE A 352 10.18 17.91 16.15
CA ILE A 352 10.53 18.86 15.12
C ILE A 352 9.73 18.56 13.85
N LEU A 353 9.51 17.27 13.54
CA LEU A 353 8.68 16.83 12.40
C LEU A 353 7.19 17.13 12.62
N THR A 354 6.64 16.84 13.80
CA THR A 354 5.23 17.15 14.12
C THR A 354 4.97 18.65 14.10
N SER A 355 5.88 19.45 14.65
CA SER A 355 5.77 20.91 14.61
C SER A 355 5.84 21.44 13.18
N ALA A 356 6.75 20.91 12.36
CA ALA A 356 6.85 21.28 10.95
C ALA A 356 5.56 20.94 10.18
N ARG A 357 4.94 19.78 10.43
CA ARG A 357 3.66 19.38 9.81
C ARG A 357 2.46 20.18 10.31
N SER A 358 2.48 20.62 11.56
CA SER A 358 1.41 21.43 12.17
C SER A 358 1.40 22.88 11.68
N ALA A 359 2.48 23.32 11.03
CA ALA A 359 2.54 24.66 10.47
C ALA A 359 1.44 24.83 9.42
N PRO A 360 0.54 25.81 9.56
CA PRO A 360 -0.59 25.95 8.67
C PRO A 360 -0.07 26.21 7.24
N PRO A 361 -0.50 25.42 6.24
CA PRO A 361 -0.24 25.78 4.86
C PRO A 361 -0.90 27.14 4.59
N PRO A 362 -0.31 28.01 3.75
CA PRO A 362 -0.94 29.28 3.43
C PRO A 362 -2.36 29.04 2.91
N ALA A 363 -3.35 29.80 3.40
CA ALA A 363 -4.80 29.57 3.19
C ALA A 363 -5.27 29.51 1.72
N SER A 364 -4.37 29.79 0.78
CA SER A 364 -4.56 29.77 -0.68
C SER A 364 -3.55 28.87 -1.40
N CYS A 365 -2.84 28.00 -0.68
CA CYS A 365 -2.22 26.84 -1.27
C CYS A 365 -3.35 25.84 -1.46
N PRO A 366 -3.89 25.65 -2.69
CA PRO A 366 -4.61 24.42 -2.91
C PRO A 366 -3.66 23.30 -2.46
N THR A 367 -4.21 22.27 -1.81
CA THR A 367 -3.61 20.93 -1.90
C THR A 367 -3.16 20.76 -3.35
N PRO A 368 -2.06 20.06 -3.67
CA PRO A 368 -1.69 19.83 -5.06
C PRO A 368 -2.87 19.12 -5.76
N VAL A 369 -3.77 19.93 -6.32
CA VAL A 369 -4.93 19.52 -7.08
C VAL A 369 -4.29 19.13 -8.36
N VAL A 370 -4.42 17.85 -8.68
CA VAL A 370 -4.15 17.27 -9.98
C VAL A 370 -4.47 18.33 -11.03
N PRO A 371 -3.48 18.89 -11.74
CA PRO A 371 -3.80 19.78 -12.83
C PRO A 371 -4.72 18.99 -13.77
N GLY A 372 -5.95 19.45 -13.92
CA GLY A 372 -6.85 18.88 -14.91
C GLY A 372 -6.16 18.94 -16.28
N PRO A 373 -6.52 18.04 -17.21
CA PRO A 373 -5.95 18.03 -18.55
C PRO A 373 -6.32 19.35 -19.26
N GLY A 374 -5.50 20.39 -19.11
CA GLY A 374 -5.81 21.74 -19.57
C GLY A 374 -5.12 22.90 -18.84
N SER A 375 -4.60 22.73 -17.62
CA SER A 375 -3.76 23.78 -16.99
C SER A 375 -2.31 23.60 -17.43
N GLY A 376 -1.80 24.54 -18.23
CA GLY A 376 -0.43 24.56 -18.75
C GLY A 376 0.65 24.82 -17.69
N GLU A 377 0.55 24.19 -16.52
CA GLU A 377 1.62 24.13 -15.53
C GLU A 377 2.57 22.99 -15.92
N PRO A 378 3.88 23.24 -16.09
CA PRO A 378 4.83 22.19 -16.44
C PRO A 378 4.86 21.16 -15.30
N GLY A 379 4.69 19.88 -15.64
CA GLY A 379 4.78 18.76 -14.69
C GLY A 379 6.19 18.67 -14.10
N VAL A 380 6.40 19.33 -12.97
CA VAL A 380 7.66 19.31 -12.21
C VAL A 380 7.46 18.44 -10.98
N GLU A 381 8.41 17.54 -10.75
CA GLU A 381 8.45 16.70 -9.56
C GLU A 381 8.60 17.57 -8.30
N HIS A 382 7.61 17.49 -7.41
CA HIS A 382 7.66 18.06 -6.08
C HIS A 382 8.19 17.03 -5.09
N ILE A 383 9.41 17.25 -4.60
CA ILE A 383 10.03 16.46 -3.54
C ILE A 383 9.97 17.30 -2.25
N PRO A 384 9.13 16.93 -1.27
CA PRO A 384 9.16 17.56 0.05
C PRO A 384 10.56 17.52 0.64
N TRP A 385 10.97 18.56 1.38
CA TRP A 385 12.28 18.56 2.05
C TRP A 385 12.47 17.37 3.02
N THR A 386 11.39 16.88 3.65
CA THR A 386 11.37 15.66 4.49
C THR A 386 11.57 14.36 3.68
N ALA A 387 11.25 14.39 2.38
CA ALA A 387 11.36 13.28 1.44
C ALA A 387 12.71 13.23 0.70
N SER A 388 13.65 14.12 1.01
CA SER A 388 14.96 14.19 0.36
C SER A 388 15.75 12.88 0.50
N VAL A 389 16.35 12.43 -0.61
CA VAL A 389 17.12 11.18 -0.71
C VAL A 389 18.61 11.50 -0.84
N GLY A 390 19.47 10.72 -0.18
CA GLY A 390 20.93 10.87 -0.25
C GLY A 390 21.61 10.70 1.12
N PRO A 391 22.94 10.83 1.21
CA PRO A 391 23.67 10.66 2.48
C PRO A 391 23.28 11.68 3.56
N ARG A 392 22.74 12.84 3.14
CA ARG A 392 22.16 13.86 4.03
C ARG A 392 20.66 14.04 3.83
N GLY A 393 20.03 13.15 3.06
CA GLY A 393 18.60 13.18 2.82
C GLY A 393 17.84 12.83 4.09
N VAL A 394 16.86 13.65 4.46
CA VAL A 394 16.10 13.48 5.70
C VAL A 394 15.42 12.10 5.73
N ARG A 395 14.88 11.63 4.60
CA ARG A 395 14.25 10.30 4.52
C ARG A 395 15.24 9.18 4.83
N THR A 396 16.42 9.21 4.23
CA THR A 396 17.47 8.19 4.44
C THR A 396 17.91 8.16 5.90
N LEU A 397 18.06 9.33 6.52
CA LEU A 397 18.41 9.48 7.93
C LEU A 397 17.31 8.97 8.87
N LEU A 398 16.04 9.24 8.57
CA LEU A 398 14.92 8.71 9.36
C LEU A 398 14.80 7.18 9.26
N LEU A 399 15.06 6.60 8.09
CA LEU A 399 15.13 5.15 7.92
C LEU A 399 16.28 4.53 8.72
N GLN A 400 17.45 5.18 8.73
CA GLN A 400 18.59 4.78 9.56
C GLN A 400 18.27 4.84 11.05
N GLU A 401 17.56 5.88 11.50
CA GLU A 401 17.16 5.99 12.90
C GLU A 401 16.14 4.93 13.31
N HIS A 402 15.15 4.65 12.45
CA HIS A 402 14.21 3.57 12.68
C HIS A 402 14.95 2.22 12.81
N ASN A 403 15.88 1.93 11.90
CA ASN A 403 16.68 0.71 11.95
C ASN A 403 17.57 0.63 13.21
N THR A 404 18.16 1.76 13.63
CA THR A 404 18.96 1.84 14.85
C THR A 404 18.11 1.61 16.09
N THR A 405 16.89 2.16 16.11
CA THR A 405 15.91 1.91 17.17
C THR A 405 15.54 0.43 17.27
N VAL A 406 15.39 -0.26 16.13
CA VAL A 406 15.10 -1.71 16.11
C VAL A 406 16.31 -2.55 16.53
N GLN A 407 17.47 -2.34 15.92
CA GLN A 407 18.64 -3.20 16.11
C GLN A 407 19.33 -2.97 17.45
N VAL A 408 19.43 -1.71 17.88
CA VAL A 408 20.17 -1.32 19.09
C VAL A 408 19.21 -1.02 20.22
N GLY A 409 18.17 -0.20 19.97
CA GLY A 409 17.21 0.22 20.98
C GLY A 409 16.41 -0.94 21.57
N LEU A 410 15.68 -1.69 20.73
CA LEU A 410 14.83 -2.80 21.18
C LEU A 410 15.62 -4.02 21.67
N ALA A 411 16.82 -4.25 21.13
CA ALA A 411 17.67 -5.37 21.55
C ALA A 411 18.33 -5.13 22.93
N ARG A 412 18.68 -3.87 23.25
CA ARG A 412 19.30 -3.49 24.53
C ARG A 412 18.29 -3.09 25.61
N ALA A 413 17.00 -2.97 25.28
CA ALA A 413 15.96 -2.60 26.24
C ALA A 413 15.54 -3.79 27.11
N GLU A 414 15.93 -3.74 28.39
CA GLU A 414 15.61 -4.75 29.41
C GLU A 414 14.19 -4.59 29.96
N ASP A 415 13.67 -3.35 30.04
CA ASP A 415 12.36 -3.05 30.66
C ASP A 415 11.20 -3.03 29.65
N GLY A 416 10.06 -3.64 30.02
CA GLY A 416 8.84 -3.60 29.20
C GLY A 416 8.30 -2.18 28.96
N ALA A 417 8.44 -1.28 29.93
CA ALA A 417 7.98 0.11 29.83
C ALA A 417 8.81 0.95 28.84
N THR A 418 10.13 0.74 28.79
CA THR A 418 10.98 1.42 27.79
C THR A 418 10.73 0.86 26.40
N ARG A 419 10.53 -0.46 26.27
CA ARG A 419 10.12 -1.08 24.99
C ARG A 419 8.80 -0.51 24.47
N ALA A 420 7.80 -0.36 25.33
CA ALA A 420 6.51 0.24 24.94
C ALA A 420 6.66 1.68 24.42
N LYS A 421 7.50 2.50 25.09
CA LYS A 421 7.80 3.86 24.62
C LYS A 421 8.52 3.85 23.27
N LEU A 422 9.52 2.99 23.08
CA LEU A 422 10.23 2.87 21.81
C LEU A 422 9.29 2.41 20.69
N TYR A 423 8.38 1.46 20.95
CA TYR A 423 7.37 1.05 19.97
C TYR A 423 6.42 2.21 19.58
N SER A 424 5.96 3.01 20.55
CA SER A 424 5.16 4.21 20.25
C SER A 424 5.92 5.19 19.35
N GLN A 425 7.19 5.45 19.68
CA GLN A 425 8.04 6.35 18.89
C GLN A 425 8.32 5.80 17.48
N MET A 426 8.54 4.49 17.36
CA MET A 426 8.71 3.84 16.07
C MET A 426 7.46 3.96 15.20
N VAL A 427 6.26 3.82 15.79
CA VAL A 427 4.99 3.98 15.07
C VAL A 427 4.85 5.42 14.56
N GLU A 428 5.13 6.42 15.39
CA GLU A 428 5.07 7.83 14.99
C GLU A 428 6.14 8.20 13.94
N LEU A 429 7.33 7.58 14.01
CA LEU A 429 8.39 7.76 13.02
C LEU A 429 8.00 7.11 11.69
N ALA A 430 7.49 5.88 11.71
CA ALA A 430 7.00 5.21 10.52
C ALA A 430 5.85 5.99 9.87
N ASP A 431 4.92 6.52 10.68
CA ASP A 431 3.83 7.38 10.21
C ASP A 431 4.37 8.64 9.52
N SER A 432 5.38 9.26 10.10
CA SER A 432 6.05 10.43 9.52
C SER A 432 6.66 10.12 8.16
N ILE A 433 7.48 9.05 8.07
CA ILE A 433 8.16 8.64 6.84
C ILE A 433 7.16 8.26 5.75
N LEU A 434 6.14 7.48 6.08
CA LEU A 434 5.13 7.01 5.13
C LEU A 434 4.19 8.13 4.68
N ALA A 435 3.87 9.09 5.56
CA ALA A 435 3.12 10.29 5.18
C ALA A 435 3.86 11.12 4.13
N ASP A 436 5.20 11.20 4.21
CA ASP A 436 6.03 11.96 3.27
C ASP A 436 6.09 11.32 1.86
N TYR A 437 5.82 10.02 1.73
CA TYR A 437 5.74 9.33 0.43
C TYR A 437 4.49 9.73 -0.37
N GLN A 438 3.36 10.02 0.29
CA GLN A 438 2.10 10.37 -0.38
C GLN A 438 2.20 11.62 -1.28
N PRO A 439 2.70 12.79 -0.82
CA PRO A 439 2.82 13.97 -1.67
C PRO A 439 3.82 13.75 -2.83
N HIS A 440 4.89 12.97 -2.60
CA HIS A 440 5.88 12.65 -3.63
C HIS A 440 5.26 11.77 -4.74
N LEU A 441 4.54 10.71 -4.36
CA LEU A 441 3.84 9.83 -5.29
C LEU A 441 2.73 10.57 -6.06
N ARG A 442 1.96 11.44 -5.40
CA ARG A 442 0.94 12.28 -6.06
C ARG A 442 1.54 13.21 -7.09
N SER A 443 2.70 13.81 -6.79
CA SER A 443 3.39 14.69 -7.74
C SER A 443 3.88 13.94 -8.98
N LEU A 444 4.43 12.74 -8.79
CA LEU A 444 4.90 11.92 -9.91
C LEU A 444 3.75 11.34 -10.74
N ALA A 445 2.61 11.01 -10.11
CA ALA A 445 1.41 10.55 -10.82
C ALA A 445 0.79 11.65 -11.70
N ALA A 446 0.98 12.92 -11.34
CA ALA A 446 0.52 14.06 -12.13
C ALA A 446 1.40 14.35 -13.36
N SER A 447 2.64 13.83 -13.42
CA SER A 447 3.56 14.01 -14.54
C SER A 447 3.46 12.82 -15.51
N PRO A 448 2.96 13.00 -16.75
CA PRO A 448 2.81 11.90 -17.70
C PRO A 448 4.14 11.36 -18.26
N LEU A 449 5.26 12.08 -18.06
CA LEU A 449 6.58 11.72 -18.59
C LEU A 449 7.39 10.79 -17.67
N ASP A 450 7.01 10.67 -16.39
CA ASP A 450 7.85 10.07 -15.34
C ASP A 450 7.33 8.71 -14.84
N HIS A 451 6.64 7.93 -15.68
CA HIS A 451 6.03 6.65 -15.27
C HIS A 451 7.07 5.64 -14.73
N HIS A 452 8.30 5.63 -15.25
CA HIS A 452 9.37 4.77 -14.73
C HIS A 452 9.86 5.22 -13.35
N ALA A 453 9.97 6.53 -13.11
CA ALA A 453 10.35 7.05 -11.80
C ALA A 453 9.24 6.83 -10.77
N HIS A 454 7.97 6.99 -11.18
CA HIS A 454 6.80 6.67 -10.36
C HIS A 454 6.78 5.19 -9.96
N THR A 455 6.92 4.27 -10.92
CA THR A 455 6.94 2.83 -10.63
C THR A 455 8.14 2.41 -9.77
N ALA A 456 9.31 3.01 -9.97
CA ALA A 456 10.47 2.79 -9.10
C ALA A 456 10.21 3.27 -7.67
N LEU A 457 9.63 4.47 -7.49
CA LEU A 457 9.29 5.02 -6.18
C LEU A 457 8.20 4.19 -5.47
N THR A 458 7.20 3.71 -6.21
CA THR A 458 6.16 2.83 -5.65
C THR A 458 6.77 1.53 -5.13
N ARG A 459 7.72 0.92 -5.85
CA ARG A 459 8.44 -0.28 -5.38
C ARG A 459 9.27 0.00 -4.13
N THR A 460 9.97 1.14 -4.07
CA THR A 460 10.71 1.51 -2.85
C THR A 460 9.77 1.78 -1.68
N TYR A 461 8.62 2.41 -1.94
CA TYR A 461 7.59 2.65 -0.94
C TYR A 461 7.00 1.34 -0.40
N GLU A 462 6.65 0.38 -1.26
CA GLU A 462 6.14 -0.93 -0.85
C GLU A 462 7.15 -1.69 0.02
N LYS A 463 8.43 -1.64 -0.37
CA LYS A 463 9.53 -2.26 0.39
C LYS A 463 9.70 -1.61 1.76
N ASP A 464 9.87 -0.28 1.79
CA ASP A 464 10.11 0.46 3.02
C ASP A 464 8.90 0.37 3.96
N ARG A 465 7.68 0.39 3.43
CA ARG A 465 6.44 0.19 4.20
C ARG A 465 6.46 -1.15 4.93
N TYR A 466 6.80 -2.24 4.24
CA TYR A 466 6.92 -3.54 4.89
C TYR A 466 8.06 -3.58 5.91
N ASP A 467 9.24 -3.05 5.56
CA ASP A 467 10.42 -3.06 6.43
C ASP A 467 10.22 -2.23 7.71
N LEU A 468 9.44 -1.15 7.67
CA LEU A 468 9.11 -0.31 8.83
C LEU A 468 8.07 -0.96 9.76
N ILE A 469 7.11 -1.71 9.23
CA ILE A 469 6.01 -2.28 10.03
C ILE A 469 6.39 -3.67 10.58
N ARG A 470 7.18 -4.46 9.84
CA ARG A 470 7.61 -5.81 10.23
C ARG A 470 8.17 -5.93 11.65
N PRO A 471 9.03 -5.01 12.15
CA PRO A 471 9.53 -5.07 13.52
C PRO A 471 8.43 -5.02 14.60
N LEU A 472 7.30 -4.35 14.33
CA LEU A 472 6.15 -4.29 15.24
C LEU A 472 5.45 -5.65 15.32
N VAL A 473 5.31 -6.33 14.18
CA VAL A 473 4.72 -7.68 14.10
C VAL A 473 5.61 -8.71 14.81
N CYS A 474 6.94 -8.59 14.68
CA CYS A 474 7.89 -9.43 15.42
C CYS A 474 7.87 -9.16 16.93
N GLY A 475 7.53 -7.94 17.35
CA GLY A 475 7.40 -7.53 18.75
C GLY A 475 6.04 -7.78 19.39
N GLU A 476 5.15 -8.53 18.72
CA GLU A 476 3.77 -8.83 19.14
C GLU A 476 2.88 -7.58 19.37
N GLN A 477 3.27 -6.43 18.81
CA GLN A 477 2.47 -5.19 18.84
C GLN A 477 1.50 -5.17 17.67
N TYR A 478 0.47 -6.00 17.72
CA TYR A 478 -0.46 -6.18 16.59
C TYR A 478 -1.35 -4.95 16.34
N ASP A 479 -1.91 -4.31 17.39
CA ASP A 479 -2.84 -3.19 17.19
C ASP A 479 -2.18 -1.98 16.49
N PRO A 480 -0.98 -1.50 16.91
CA PRO A 480 -0.31 -0.40 16.21
C PRO A 480 0.14 -0.78 14.80
N ALA A 481 0.59 -2.03 14.60
CA ALA A 481 0.99 -2.52 13.28
C ALA A 481 -0.21 -2.52 12.31
N VAL A 482 -1.38 -2.93 12.78
CA VAL A 482 -2.59 -2.95 11.96
C VAL A 482 -3.09 -1.54 11.66
N CYS A 483 -3.09 -0.61 12.62
CA CYS A 483 -3.46 0.78 12.32
C CYS A 483 -2.57 1.43 11.25
N LEU A 484 -1.25 1.19 11.30
CA LEU A 484 -0.33 1.66 10.26
C LEU A 484 -0.60 0.96 8.92
N ALA A 485 -0.78 -0.35 8.94
CA ALA A 485 -1.02 -1.12 7.72
C ALA A 485 -2.37 -0.78 7.07
N GLU A 486 -3.42 -0.47 7.83
CA GLU A 486 -4.69 0.05 7.33
C GLU A 486 -4.51 1.43 6.70
N LYS A 487 -3.79 2.35 7.38
CA LYS A 487 -3.59 3.72 6.91
C LYS A 487 -2.80 3.80 5.60
N TYR A 488 -1.84 2.91 5.40
CA TYR A 488 -0.94 2.89 4.24
C TYR A 488 -1.20 1.73 3.27
N CYS A 489 -2.30 1.00 3.46
CA CYS A 489 -2.70 -0.18 2.68
C CYS A 489 -1.60 -1.24 2.54
N ASP A 490 -0.91 -1.60 3.63
CA ASP A 490 0.10 -2.66 3.62
C ASP A 490 -0.51 -4.06 3.74
N PHE A 491 -0.92 -4.59 2.59
CA PHE A 491 -1.61 -5.86 2.49
C PHE A 491 -0.82 -7.03 3.06
N ARG A 492 0.51 -7.04 2.90
CA ARG A 492 1.37 -8.11 3.41
C ARG A 492 1.31 -8.22 4.94
N THR A 493 1.45 -7.09 5.63
CA THR A 493 1.43 -7.05 7.09
C THR A 493 0.03 -7.37 7.64
N LEU A 494 -1.05 -6.87 7.01
CA LEU A 494 -2.41 -7.19 7.44
C LEU A 494 -2.67 -8.71 7.40
N VAL A 495 -2.26 -9.38 6.31
CA VAL A 495 -2.43 -10.83 6.18
C VAL A 495 -1.56 -11.60 7.19
N GLU A 496 -0.30 -11.18 7.38
CA GLU A 496 0.60 -11.81 8.35
C GLU A 496 0.06 -11.69 9.79
N VAL A 497 -0.48 -10.54 10.17
CA VAL A 497 -1.07 -10.32 11.49
C VAL A 497 -2.36 -11.13 11.65
N CYS A 498 -3.24 -11.15 10.65
CA CYS A 498 -4.46 -11.95 10.67
C CYS A 498 -4.16 -13.45 10.79
N ASP A 499 -3.12 -13.96 10.14
CA ASP A 499 -2.74 -15.38 10.24
C ASP A 499 -2.11 -15.71 11.60
N LYS A 500 -1.30 -14.81 12.18
CA LYS A 500 -0.72 -14.99 13.52
C LYS A 500 -1.76 -14.92 14.64
N THR A 501 -2.79 -14.09 14.47
CA THR A 501 -3.88 -13.91 15.45
C THR A 501 -5.07 -14.85 15.20
N ASP A 502 -5.04 -15.62 14.11
CA ASP A 502 -6.12 -16.49 13.60
C ASP A 502 -7.49 -15.80 13.48
N ASN A 503 -7.49 -14.46 13.27
CA ASN A 503 -8.72 -13.66 13.23
C ASN A 503 -9.29 -13.57 11.80
N GLN A 504 -10.11 -14.55 11.43
CA GLN A 504 -10.72 -14.67 10.11
C GLN A 504 -11.80 -13.62 9.83
N GLU A 505 -12.51 -13.14 10.87
CA GLU A 505 -13.54 -12.12 10.71
C GLU A 505 -12.93 -10.80 10.25
N ARG A 506 -11.81 -10.39 10.87
CA ARG A 506 -11.11 -9.15 10.49
C ARG A 506 -10.57 -9.21 9.06
N LEU A 507 -10.03 -10.36 8.66
CA LEU A 507 -9.58 -10.57 7.27
C LEU A 507 -10.75 -10.44 6.28
N SER A 508 -11.91 -11.02 6.61
CA SER A 508 -13.10 -10.93 5.76
C SER A 508 -13.59 -9.48 5.58
N GLN A 509 -13.49 -8.66 6.64
CA GLN A 509 -13.82 -7.23 6.59
C GLN A 509 -12.83 -6.46 5.69
N TYR A 510 -11.54 -6.77 5.76
CA TYR A 510 -10.54 -6.16 4.87
C TYR A 510 -10.72 -6.57 3.41
N MET A 511 -11.09 -7.82 3.15
CA MET A 511 -11.45 -8.25 1.80
C MET A 511 -12.64 -7.49 1.24
N ALA A 512 -13.63 -7.17 2.08
CA ALA A 512 -14.77 -6.33 1.65
C ALA A 512 -14.40 -4.86 1.46
N GLN A 513 -13.54 -4.29 2.32
CA GLN A 513 -13.17 -2.87 2.29
C GLN A 513 -12.13 -2.55 1.22
N PHE A 514 -11.12 -3.40 1.05
CA PHE A 514 -9.98 -3.20 0.14
C PHE A 514 -10.05 -4.08 -1.12
N GLY A 515 -11.17 -4.75 -1.37
CA GLY A 515 -11.36 -5.61 -2.56
C GLY A 515 -11.14 -4.87 -3.88
N SER A 516 -11.55 -3.61 -3.98
CA SER A 516 -11.31 -2.77 -5.17
C SER A 516 -9.83 -2.41 -5.40
N GLU A 517 -9.00 -2.48 -4.35
CA GLU A 517 -7.56 -2.22 -4.43
C GLU A 517 -6.74 -3.49 -4.71
N GLY A 518 -7.40 -4.64 -4.93
CA GLY A 518 -6.74 -5.91 -5.21
C GLY A 518 -6.23 -6.64 -3.97
N PHE A 519 -6.76 -6.32 -2.78
CA PHE A 519 -6.39 -7.01 -1.54
C PHE A 519 -6.72 -8.50 -1.58
N SER A 520 -7.88 -8.89 -2.14
CA SER A 520 -8.28 -10.29 -2.27
C SER A 520 -7.32 -11.10 -3.14
N ASP A 521 -6.93 -10.56 -4.30
CA ASP A 521 -5.92 -11.18 -5.18
C ASP A 521 -4.58 -11.37 -4.45
N PHE A 522 -4.16 -10.39 -3.63
CA PHE A 522 -2.95 -10.49 -2.82
C PHE A 522 -3.04 -11.58 -1.75
N VAL A 523 -4.17 -11.64 -1.02
CA VAL A 523 -4.44 -12.67 0.01
C VAL A 523 -4.36 -14.07 -0.61
N PHE A 524 -4.96 -14.27 -1.78
CA PHE A 524 -4.95 -15.56 -2.46
C PHE A 524 -3.54 -15.97 -2.90
N ARG A 525 -2.74 -15.05 -3.47
CA ARG A 525 -1.32 -15.31 -3.78
C ARG A 525 -0.53 -15.69 -2.53
N TRP A 526 -0.72 -14.97 -1.43
CA TRP A 526 -0.03 -15.25 -0.19
C TRP A 526 -0.38 -16.63 0.40
N TYR A 527 -1.65 -17.04 0.37
CA TYR A 527 -2.05 -18.38 0.81
C TYR A 527 -1.52 -19.51 -0.10
N LEU A 528 -1.37 -19.25 -1.41
CA LEU A 528 -0.74 -20.19 -2.33
C LEU A 528 0.76 -20.35 -2.05
N GLU A 529 1.48 -19.25 -1.86
CA GLU A 529 2.92 -19.24 -1.57
C GLU A 529 3.25 -19.91 -0.21
N THR A 530 2.39 -19.70 0.80
CA THR A 530 2.55 -20.32 2.12
C THR A 530 2.08 -21.77 2.18
N GLY A 531 1.53 -22.31 1.09
CA GLY A 531 1.05 -23.70 1.01
C GLY A 531 -0.24 -23.98 1.79
N LYS A 532 -0.93 -22.95 2.31
CA LYS A 532 -2.14 -23.07 3.13
C LYS A 532 -3.42 -23.16 2.29
N ARG A 533 -3.42 -24.09 1.31
CA ARG A 533 -4.53 -24.28 0.33
C ARG A 533 -5.88 -24.57 0.99
N GLY A 534 -5.89 -25.30 2.11
CA GLY A 534 -7.12 -25.61 2.84
C GLY A 534 -7.80 -24.38 3.45
N ARG A 535 -7.03 -23.37 3.90
CA ARG A 535 -7.60 -22.13 4.45
C ARG A 535 -8.15 -21.22 3.35
N LEU A 536 -7.49 -21.18 2.18
CA LEU A 536 -7.97 -20.46 1.00
C LEU A 536 -9.32 -21.01 0.52
N LEU A 537 -9.46 -22.34 0.44
CA LEU A 537 -10.71 -22.97 0.02
C LEU A 537 -11.82 -22.76 1.06
N ALA A 538 -11.53 -22.85 2.36
CA ALA A 538 -12.52 -22.58 3.41
C ALA A 538 -13.12 -21.16 3.34
N GLN A 539 -12.38 -20.17 2.84
CA GLN A 539 -12.84 -18.78 2.67
C GLN A 539 -13.74 -18.57 1.44
N GLY A 540 -13.79 -19.52 0.50
CA GLY A 540 -14.57 -19.41 -0.75
C GLY A 540 -16.09 -19.57 -0.59
N GLY A 541 -16.61 -19.83 0.61
CA GLY A 541 -18.04 -20.12 0.81
C GLY A 541 -19.00 -18.92 0.78
N GLY A 542 -18.50 -17.68 0.73
CA GLY A 542 -19.31 -16.45 0.83
C GLY A 542 -19.26 -15.55 -0.41
N GLN A 543 -19.54 -14.25 -0.24
CA GLN A 543 -19.42 -13.22 -1.31
C GLN A 543 -18.02 -13.18 -1.97
N GLN A 544 -17.00 -13.66 -1.23
CA GLN A 544 -15.60 -13.78 -1.66
C GLN A 544 -15.34 -14.91 -2.66
N GLY A 545 -16.28 -15.86 -2.81
CA GLY A 545 -16.16 -16.95 -3.77
C GLY A 545 -16.13 -16.48 -5.23
N GLY A 546 -16.75 -15.34 -5.55
CA GLY A 546 -16.71 -14.78 -6.91
C GLY A 546 -15.33 -14.25 -7.30
N GLU A 547 -14.67 -13.52 -6.40
CA GLU A 547 -13.30 -13.01 -6.61
C GLU A 547 -12.28 -14.15 -6.61
N LEU A 548 -12.46 -15.12 -5.72
CA LEU A 548 -11.64 -16.33 -5.69
C LEU A 548 -11.81 -17.16 -6.97
N ALA A 549 -13.03 -17.30 -7.49
CA ALA A 549 -13.27 -17.97 -8.77
C ALA A 549 -12.54 -17.29 -9.92
N ARG A 550 -12.55 -15.95 -9.99
CA ARG A 550 -11.81 -15.19 -11.02
C ARG A 550 -10.31 -15.40 -10.89
N PHE A 551 -9.77 -15.37 -9.68
CA PHE A 551 -8.36 -15.59 -9.43
C PHE A 551 -7.92 -17.03 -9.73
N LEU A 552 -8.75 -18.02 -9.41
CA LEU A 552 -8.45 -19.43 -9.65
C LEU A 552 -8.59 -19.86 -11.12
N GLN A 553 -9.17 -19.05 -12.00
CA GLN A 553 -9.17 -19.32 -13.45
C GLN A 553 -7.74 -19.43 -14.00
N ASP A 554 -6.79 -18.67 -13.45
CA ASP A 554 -5.38 -18.74 -13.82
C ASP A 554 -4.70 -20.01 -13.26
N TYR A 555 -5.34 -20.71 -12.32
CA TYR A 555 -4.84 -21.90 -11.63
C TYR A 555 -5.80 -23.09 -11.78
N THR A 556 -5.88 -23.65 -13.00
CA THR A 556 -6.78 -24.76 -13.37
C THR A 556 -6.75 -25.94 -12.38
N SER A 557 -5.56 -26.30 -11.85
CA SER A 557 -5.39 -27.42 -10.92
C SER A 557 -6.13 -27.30 -9.59
N LEU A 558 -6.49 -26.08 -9.18
CA LEU A 558 -7.18 -25.79 -7.91
C LEU A 558 -8.61 -25.28 -8.12
N ALA A 559 -8.96 -24.86 -9.33
CA ALA A 559 -10.28 -24.32 -9.65
C ALA A 559 -11.42 -25.31 -9.36
N TRP A 560 -11.23 -26.60 -9.67
CA TRP A 560 -12.26 -27.63 -9.47
C TRP A 560 -12.64 -27.84 -7.99
N LEU A 561 -11.68 -27.67 -7.05
CA LEU A 561 -11.95 -27.78 -5.62
C LEU A 561 -12.90 -26.67 -5.14
N HIS A 562 -12.65 -25.45 -5.62
CA HIS A 562 -13.51 -24.30 -5.33
C HIS A 562 -14.90 -24.47 -5.96
N GLN A 563 -14.96 -24.90 -7.22
CA GLN A 563 -16.21 -25.14 -7.94
C GLN A 563 -17.11 -26.18 -7.25
N ILE A 564 -16.52 -27.27 -6.71
CA ILE A 564 -17.27 -28.25 -5.91
C ILE A 564 -17.84 -27.61 -4.64
N GLN A 565 -17.06 -26.77 -3.96
CA GLN A 565 -17.50 -26.09 -2.73
C GLN A 565 -18.61 -25.07 -3.01
N THR A 566 -18.55 -24.36 -4.14
CA THR A 566 -19.61 -23.42 -4.57
C THR A 566 -20.80 -24.11 -5.24
N ARG A 567 -20.81 -25.46 -5.31
CA ARG A 567 -21.83 -26.29 -5.96
C ARG A 567 -22.00 -26.05 -7.47
N ASP A 568 -20.98 -25.50 -8.12
CA ASP A 568 -20.94 -25.40 -9.59
C ASP A 568 -20.35 -26.69 -10.18
N PHE A 569 -21.16 -27.74 -10.19
CA PHE A 569 -20.75 -29.06 -10.69
C PHE A 569 -20.54 -29.09 -12.21
N THR A 570 -21.21 -28.20 -12.95
CA THR A 570 -21.03 -28.04 -14.40
C THR A 570 -19.63 -27.59 -14.75
N SER A 571 -19.15 -26.50 -14.13
CA SER A 571 -17.80 -26.00 -14.37
C SER A 571 -16.72 -26.91 -13.76
N ALA A 572 -17.03 -27.61 -12.67
CA ALA A 572 -16.14 -28.62 -12.10
C ALA A 572 -15.91 -29.79 -13.06
N ASN A 573 -16.96 -30.29 -13.72
CA ASN A 573 -16.85 -31.35 -14.71
C ASN A 573 -15.95 -30.94 -15.89
N THR A 574 -16.14 -29.75 -16.46
CA THR A 574 -15.31 -29.29 -17.58
C THR A 574 -13.84 -29.09 -17.18
N THR A 575 -13.59 -28.50 -16.01
CA THR A 575 -12.24 -28.28 -15.48
C THR A 575 -11.53 -29.60 -15.16
N LEU A 576 -12.20 -30.54 -14.50
CA LEU A 576 -11.65 -31.86 -14.19
C LEU A 576 -11.34 -32.66 -15.46
N ARG A 577 -12.18 -32.56 -16.48
CA ARG A 577 -11.94 -33.18 -17.78
C ARG A 577 -10.72 -32.60 -18.48
N GLN A 578 -10.58 -31.28 -18.51
CA GLN A 578 -9.39 -30.64 -19.07
C GLN A 578 -8.12 -31.11 -18.34
N LEU A 579 -8.14 -31.15 -17.00
CA LEU A 579 -7.02 -31.66 -16.21
C LEU A 579 -6.73 -33.14 -16.49
N ALA A 580 -7.76 -33.95 -16.72
CA ALA A 580 -7.59 -35.35 -17.08
C ALA A 580 -6.96 -35.54 -18.48
N GLN A 581 -7.28 -34.64 -19.42
CA GLN A 581 -6.68 -34.64 -20.77
C GLN A 581 -5.22 -34.19 -20.75
N GLU A 582 -4.87 -33.22 -19.91
CA GLU A 582 -3.50 -32.74 -19.72
C GLU A 582 -2.63 -33.73 -18.92
N GLU A 583 -3.24 -34.61 -18.12
CA GLU A 583 -2.53 -35.58 -17.29
C GLU A 583 -1.98 -36.74 -18.13
N SER A 584 -0.66 -36.77 -18.29
CA SER A 584 0.09 -37.87 -18.94
C SER A 584 1.02 -38.62 -18.00
N ILE A 585 1.23 -38.09 -16.78
CA ILE A 585 2.30 -38.54 -15.88
C ILE A 585 1.86 -39.75 -15.05
N TYR A 586 0.64 -39.75 -14.53
CA TYR A 586 0.14 -40.83 -13.68
C TYR A 586 -1.24 -41.33 -14.14
N LEU A 587 -1.33 -42.62 -14.49
CA LEU A 587 -2.59 -43.27 -14.88
C LEU A 587 -3.63 -43.23 -13.75
N SER A 588 -3.21 -43.53 -12.52
CA SER A 588 -4.07 -43.53 -11.33
C SER A 588 -4.68 -42.15 -11.07
N ARG A 589 -3.92 -41.08 -11.32
CA ARG A 589 -4.40 -39.70 -11.22
C ARG A 589 -5.37 -39.36 -12.33
N LYS A 590 -5.08 -39.72 -13.59
CA LYS A 590 -5.99 -39.52 -14.72
C LYS A 590 -7.35 -40.21 -14.48
N LYS A 591 -7.32 -41.47 -14.04
CA LYS A 591 -8.52 -42.22 -13.64
C LYS A 591 -9.31 -41.52 -12.52
N THR A 592 -8.61 -41.04 -11.50
CA THR A 592 -9.25 -40.31 -10.40
C THR A 592 -9.93 -39.03 -10.91
N LEU A 593 -9.26 -38.25 -11.75
CA LEU A 593 -9.81 -37.02 -12.33
C LEU A 593 -11.04 -37.30 -13.20
N LEU A 594 -11.00 -38.31 -14.07
CA LEU A 594 -12.15 -38.71 -14.89
C LEU A 594 -13.33 -39.21 -14.04
N SER A 595 -13.06 -40.05 -13.04
CA SER A 595 -14.11 -40.53 -12.14
C SER A 595 -14.77 -39.39 -11.35
N LEU A 596 -13.99 -38.40 -10.89
CA LEU A 596 -14.52 -37.20 -10.25
C LEU A 596 -15.30 -36.33 -11.25
N SER A 597 -14.81 -36.19 -12.48
CA SER A 597 -15.51 -35.49 -13.57
C SER A 597 -16.89 -36.10 -13.82
N LYS A 598 -16.96 -37.43 -13.93
CA LYS A 598 -18.20 -38.20 -14.12
C LYS A 598 -19.15 -38.02 -12.95
N LEU A 599 -18.65 -38.11 -11.72
CA LEU A 599 -19.47 -37.85 -10.52
C LEU A 599 -20.03 -36.42 -10.51
N CYS A 600 -19.24 -35.41 -10.85
CA CYS A 600 -19.72 -34.03 -10.98
C CYS A 600 -20.78 -33.89 -12.10
N GLY A 601 -20.56 -34.52 -13.26
CA GLY A 601 -21.52 -34.58 -14.36
C GLY A 601 -22.85 -35.22 -13.95
N LEU A 602 -22.81 -36.36 -13.25
CA LEU A 602 -24.00 -37.07 -12.76
C LEU A 602 -24.78 -36.25 -11.73
N VAL A 603 -24.10 -35.57 -10.82
CA VAL A 603 -24.75 -34.69 -9.82
C VAL A 603 -25.40 -33.49 -10.51
N SER A 604 -24.76 -32.93 -11.53
CA SER A 604 -25.30 -31.83 -12.33
C SER A 604 -26.51 -32.25 -13.17
N GLY A 605 -26.48 -33.45 -13.77
CA GLY A 605 -27.57 -34.00 -14.59
C GLY A 605 -28.73 -34.57 -13.76
N GLY A 606 -28.47 -34.99 -12.52
CA GLY A 606 -29.47 -35.55 -11.61
C GLY A 606 -30.40 -34.54 -10.93
N GLY A 607 -30.17 -33.23 -11.10
CA GLY A 607 -30.90 -32.15 -10.44
C GLY A 607 -32.28 -31.79 -11.01
N GLY A 608 -32.83 -32.56 -11.95
CA GLY A 608 -34.01 -32.17 -12.73
C GLY A 608 -35.12 -33.23 -12.84
N SER A 609 -35.52 -33.89 -11.75
CA SER A 609 -36.88 -34.47 -11.69
C SER A 609 -37.89 -33.33 -11.52
N GLY A 610 -38.19 -32.63 -12.61
CA GLY A 610 -39.12 -31.50 -12.56
C GLY A 610 -39.12 -30.57 -13.78
N GLY A 611 -39.33 -31.11 -14.98
CA GLY A 611 -39.89 -30.38 -16.13
C GLY A 611 -38.96 -29.44 -16.91
N GLY A 612 -38.62 -29.82 -18.15
CA GLY A 612 -38.02 -28.91 -19.14
C GLY A 612 -37.19 -29.64 -20.20
N GLU A 613 -37.80 -29.93 -21.35
CA GLU A 613 -37.25 -30.73 -22.47
C GLU A 613 -36.17 -30.02 -23.30
N THR A 614 -35.20 -29.32 -22.71
CA THR A 614 -34.20 -28.57 -23.49
C THR A 614 -32.84 -28.59 -22.81
N SER A 615 -32.06 -29.67 -22.99
CA SER A 615 -30.57 -29.73 -22.91
C SER A 615 -29.96 -31.15 -23.07
N ASN A 616 -30.71 -32.19 -23.46
CA ASN A 616 -30.22 -33.57 -23.41
C ASN A 616 -29.18 -33.96 -24.50
N SER A 617 -28.92 -33.12 -25.51
CA SER A 617 -28.04 -33.51 -26.64
C SER A 617 -26.53 -33.31 -26.36
N SER A 618 -26.15 -32.29 -25.58
CA SER A 618 -24.72 -32.03 -25.25
C SER A 618 -24.20 -32.99 -24.19
N LEU A 619 -25.03 -33.27 -23.17
CA LEU A 619 -24.64 -34.11 -22.04
C LEU A 619 -24.49 -35.60 -22.42
N VAL A 620 -25.26 -36.10 -23.39
CA VAL A 620 -25.14 -37.49 -23.87
C VAL A 620 -23.84 -37.68 -24.64
N MET A 621 -23.52 -36.77 -25.57
CA MET A 621 -22.24 -36.82 -26.30
C MET A 621 -21.03 -36.66 -25.37
N GLU A 622 -21.17 -35.86 -24.30
CA GLU A 622 -20.11 -35.68 -23.30
C GLU A 622 -19.89 -36.94 -22.44
N ASP A 623 -20.95 -37.66 -22.07
CA ASP A 623 -20.84 -38.93 -21.34
C ASP A 623 -20.22 -40.03 -22.21
N ASP A 624 -20.55 -40.05 -23.51
CA ASP A 624 -19.96 -40.98 -24.48
C ASP A 624 -18.45 -40.78 -24.60
N THR A 625 -17.96 -39.53 -24.69
CA THR A 625 -16.51 -39.26 -24.75
C THR A 625 -15.75 -39.66 -23.47
N LEU A 626 -16.38 -39.51 -22.30
CA LEU A 626 -15.79 -39.92 -21.03
C LEU A 626 -15.74 -41.45 -20.90
N ASN A 627 -16.80 -42.13 -21.30
CA ASN A 627 -16.84 -43.59 -21.32
C ASN A 627 -15.76 -44.17 -22.25
N LEU A 628 -15.52 -43.54 -23.39
CA LEU A 628 -14.43 -43.89 -24.31
C LEU A 628 -13.03 -43.74 -23.68
N GLU A 629 -12.78 -42.67 -22.92
CA GLU A 629 -11.51 -42.50 -22.20
C GLU A 629 -11.35 -43.50 -21.04
N GLU A 630 -12.43 -43.84 -20.34
CA GLU A 630 -12.45 -44.89 -19.30
C GLU A 630 -12.14 -46.27 -19.89
N GLU A 631 -12.63 -46.58 -21.09
CA GLU A 631 -12.33 -47.82 -21.80
C GLU A 631 -10.83 -47.93 -22.13
N ILE A 632 -10.19 -46.85 -22.60
CA ILE A 632 -8.73 -46.84 -22.85
C ILE A 632 -7.95 -47.11 -21.56
N ILE A 633 -8.34 -46.50 -20.44
CA ILE A 633 -7.71 -46.72 -19.14
C ILE A 633 -7.91 -48.17 -18.69
N MET A 634 -9.11 -48.74 -18.90
CA MET A 634 -9.37 -50.14 -18.61
C MET A 634 -8.45 -51.05 -19.41
N TYR A 635 -8.25 -50.80 -20.71
CA TYR A 635 -7.31 -51.57 -21.53
C TYR A 635 -5.86 -51.43 -21.04
N GLN A 636 -5.47 -50.27 -20.50
CA GLN A 636 -4.15 -50.09 -19.93
C GLN A 636 -3.98 -50.82 -18.58
N GLU A 637 -5.00 -50.83 -17.71
CA GLU A 637 -4.97 -51.55 -16.42
C GLU A 637 -4.95 -53.08 -16.58
N GLN A 638 -5.49 -53.59 -17.68
CA GLN A 638 -5.54 -55.02 -17.99
C GLN A 638 -4.27 -55.55 -18.68
N LEU A 639 -3.20 -54.76 -18.79
CA LEU A 639 -1.95 -55.20 -19.38
C LEU A 639 -1.35 -56.39 -18.60
N PRO A 640 -0.87 -57.44 -19.29
CA PRO A 640 -0.28 -58.60 -18.63
C PRO A 640 1.00 -58.25 -17.83
N GLU A 641 1.15 -58.84 -16.63
CA GLU A 641 2.36 -58.68 -15.78
C GLU A 641 3.69 -58.96 -16.51
N PRO A 642 3.80 -59.97 -17.41
CA PRO A 642 5.03 -60.21 -18.16
C PRO A 642 5.46 -59.01 -19.01
N VAL A 643 4.51 -58.32 -19.65
CA VAL A 643 4.75 -57.14 -20.49
C VAL A 643 5.18 -55.96 -19.62
N LEU A 644 4.54 -55.76 -18.47
CA LEU A 644 4.91 -54.72 -17.50
C LEU A 644 6.35 -54.93 -17.00
N SER A 645 6.71 -56.18 -16.69
CA SER A 645 8.07 -56.52 -16.21
C SER A 645 9.15 -56.32 -17.27
N ALA A 646 8.86 -56.65 -18.53
CA ALA A 646 9.80 -56.52 -19.64
C ALA A 646 10.07 -55.05 -19.99
N HIS A 647 9.03 -54.20 -19.90
CA HIS A 647 9.14 -52.75 -20.12
C HIS A 647 9.49 -51.93 -18.87
N SER A 648 9.78 -52.59 -17.73
CA SER A 648 10.12 -51.93 -16.45
C SER A 648 9.05 -50.93 -15.96
N LEU A 649 7.78 -51.26 -16.17
CA LEU A 649 6.64 -50.44 -15.74
C LEU A 649 6.09 -50.97 -14.40
N ASP A 650 5.90 -50.07 -13.44
CA ASP A 650 5.26 -50.38 -12.16
C ASP A 650 3.73 -50.23 -12.31
N PRO A 651 2.90 -51.23 -11.92
CA PRO A 651 1.44 -51.12 -11.93
C PRO A 651 0.87 -49.91 -11.18
N VAL A 652 1.56 -49.41 -10.15
CA VAL A 652 1.03 -48.34 -9.28
C VAL A 652 1.41 -46.94 -9.80
N THR A 653 2.59 -46.79 -10.39
CA THR A 653 3.11 -45.50 -10.86
C THR A 653 3.21 -45.42 -12.38
N MET A 654 2.39 -46.21 -13.09
CA MET A 654 2.40 -46.26 -14.54
C MET A 654 2.02 -44.91 -15.16
N ARG A 655 2.79 -44.48 -16.17
CA ARG A 655 2.46 -43.32 -17.01
C ARG A 655 1.26 -43.62 -17.91
N VAL A 656 0.59 -42.61 -18.44
CA VAL A 656 -0.47 -42.81 -19.43
C VAL A 656 0.16 -43.23 -20.76
N LEU A 657 -0.24 -44.38 -21.30
CA LEU A 657 0.24 -44.88 -22.60
C LEU A 657 -0.69 -44.43 -23.73
N SER A 658 -0.15 -44.27 -24.94
CA SER A 658 -0.98 -44.03 -26.12
C SER A 658 -1.69 -45.30 -26.57
N THR A 659 -2.78 -45.16 -27.33
CA THR A 659 -3.51 -46.28 -27.93
C THR A 659 -2.62 -47.12 -28.84
N THR A 660 -1.72 -46.47 -29.58
CA THR A 660 -0.71 -47.14 -30.42
C THR A 660 0.29 -47.94 -29.58
N GLU A 661 0.85 -47.36 -28.51
CA GLU A 661 1.74 -48.06 -27.58
C GLU A 661 1.03 -49.26 -26.95
N LEU A 662 -0.24 -49.14 -26.55
CA LEU A 662 -1.02 -50.26 -26.02
C LEU A 662 -1.18 -51.40 -27.03
N ILE A 663 -1.47 -51.10 -28.30
CA ILE A 663 -1.55 -52.10 -29.37
C ILE A 663 -0.20 -52.81 -29.54
N TYR A 664 0.90 -52.07 -29.52
CA TYR A 664 2.25 -52.66 -29.58
C TYR A 664 2.54 -53.55 -28.37
N MET A 665 2.14 -53.14 -27.16
CA MET A 665 2.35 -53.87 -25.91
C MET A 665 1.57 -55.19 -25.90
N TYR A 666 0.29 -55.16 -26.27
CA TYR A 666 -0.57 -56.35 -26.35
C TYR A 666 -0.07 -57.37 -27.39
N THR A 667 0.41 -56.88 -28.54
CA THR A 667 0.88 -57.73 -29.65
C THR A 667 2.39 -58.03 -29.61
N SER A 668 3.14 -57.42 -28.69
CA SER A 668 4.59 -57.59 -28.55
C SER A 668 4.97 -59.05 -28.37
N LYS A 669 6.19 -59.45 -28.77
CA LYS A 669 6.73 -60.80 -28.50
C LYS A 669 6.93 -61.07 -27.00
N GLU A 670 6.95 -60.00 -26.20
CA GLU A 670 7.17 -60.01 -24.75
C GLU A 670 5.92 -60.51 -23.99
N ASN A 671 4.73 -60.42 -24.58
CA ASN A 671 3.54 -61.08 -24.06
C ASN A 671 3.62 -62.60 -24.29
N ILE A 672 4.19 -63.35 -23.34
CA ILE A 672 4.42 -64.80 -23.48
C ILE A 672 3.11 -65.59 -23.60
N TYR A 673 2.03 -65.13 -22.96
CA TYR A 673 0.74 -65.82 -22.86
C TYR A 673 -0.39 -65.14 -23.65
N ALA A 674 -0.04 -64.42 -24.73
CA ALA A 674 -1.03 -63.72 -25.55
C ALA A 674 -2.13 -64.66 -26.04
N ASN A 675 -3.38 -64.32 -25.75
CA ASN A 675 -4.57 -65.10 -26.10
C ASN A 675 -5.48 -64.35 -27.08
N GLU A 676 -6.57 -64.97 -27.52
CA GLU A 676 -7.56 -64.35 -28.41
C GLU A 676 -8.16 -63.06 -27.83
N PHE A 677 -8.24 -62.91 -26.51
CA PHE A 677 -8.74 -61.70 -25.86
C PHE A 677 -7.75 -60.53 -25.97
N ASP A 678 -6.44 -60.77 -25.86
CA ASP A 678 -5.42 -59.71 -25.99
C ASP A 678 -5.36 -59.15 -27.42
N PHE A 679 -5.47 -60.02 -28.43
CA PHE A 679 -5.54 -59.59 -29.83
C PHE A 679 -6.88 -58.90 -30.13
N LYS A 680 -8.00 -59.36 -29.55
CA LYS A 680 -9.28 -58.67 -29.66
C LYS A 680 -9.24 -57.28 -29.04
N LYS A 681 -8.68 -57.11 -27.84
CA LYS A 681 -8.47 -55.80 -27.20
C LYS A 681 -7.61 -54.88 -28.08
N ALA A 682 -6.56 -55.40 -28.70
CA ALA A 682 -5.74 -54.64 -29.64
C ALA A 682 -6.52 -54.19 -30.89
N LEU A 683 -7.46 -55.01 -31.38
CA LEU A 683 -8.36 -54.64 -32.47
C LEU A 683 -9.40 -53.60 -32.03
N ASP A 684 -9.93 -53.71 -30.81
CA ASP A 684 -10.87 -52.74 -30.24
C ASP A 684 -10.21 -51.37 -30.04
N LEU A 685 -8.93 -51.35 -29.67
CA LEU A 685 -8.13 -50.14 -29.58
C LEU A 685 -7.93 -49.42 -30.93
N LEU A 686 -8.11 -50.09 -32.08
CA LEU A 686 -8.02 -49.46 -33.40
C LEU A 686 -9.12 -48.43 -33.65
N ALA A 687 -10.27 -48.54 -32.97
CA ALA A 687 -11.33 -47.54 -33.04
C ALA A 687 -10.90 -46.17 -32.48
N PHE A 688 -9.80 -46.13 -31.70
CA PHE A 688 -9.28 -44.95 -31.01
C PHE A 688 -7.97 -44.42 -31.62
N VAL A 689 -7.58 -44.92 -32.79
CA VAL A 689 -6.36 -44.54 -33.52
C VAL A 689 -6.74 -43.63 -34.69
N PRO A 690 -5.93 -42.59 -35.03
CA PRO A 690 -6.17 -41.76 -36.21
C PRO A 690 -6.19 -42.59 -37.50
N GLU A 691 -7.15 -42.32 -38.40
CA GLU A 691 -7.43 -43.11 -39.61
C GLU A 691 -6.19 -43.42 -40.49
N GLU A 692 -5.19 -42.53 -40.47
CA GLU A 692 -3.93 -42.67 -41.21
C GLU A 692 -3.08 -43.88 -40.76
N GLU A 693 -3.15 -44.26 -39.48
CA GLU A 693 -2.34 -45.35 -38.90
C GLU A 693 -3.13 -46.66 -38.73
N VAL A 694 -4.46 -46.61 -38.83
CA VAL A 694 -5.37 -47.75 -38.59
C VAL A 694 -5.06 -48.90 -39.55
N GLY A 695 -4.85 -48.63 -40.84
CA GLY A 695 -4.57 -49.68 -41.85
C GLY A 695 -3.30 -50.47 -41.54
N ALA A 696 -2.21 -49.77 -41.21
CA ALA A 696 -0.93 -50.39 -40.91
C ALA A 696 -0.96 -51.13 -39.55
N LEU A 697 -1.58 -50.56 -38.52
CA LEU A 697 -1.70 -51.20 -37.21
C LEU A 697 -2.63 -52.41 -37.25
N ARG A 698 -3.71 -52.37 -38.03
CA ARG A 698 -4.58 -53.52 -38.27
C ARG A 698 -3.82 -54.67 -38.93
N GLN A 699 -3.06 -54.38 -39.98
CA GLN A 699 -2.19 -55.36 -40.63
C GLN A 699 -1.18 -55.93 -39.63
N LEU A 700 -0.53 -55.09 -38.82
CA LEU A 700 0.42 -55.50 -37.80
C LEU A 700 -0.18 -56.44 -36.76
N VAL A 701 -1.38 -56.15 -36.24
CA VAL A 701 -2.06 -57.00 -35.25
C VAL A 701 -2.29 -58.41 -35.82
N TRP A 702 -2.78 -58.50 -37.06
CA TRP A 702 -3.02 -59.78 -37.73
C TRP A 702 -1.74 -60.53 -38.10
N VAL A 703 -0.72 -59.83 -38.61
CA VAL A 703 0.62 -60.41 -38.89
C VAL A 703 1.21 -61.02 -37.63
N ARG A 704 1.14 -60.30 -36.51
CA ARG A 704 1.65 -60.79 -35.22
C ARG A 704 0.82 -61.95 -34.67
N ALA A 705 -0.51 -61.97 -34.86
CA ALA A 705 -1.35 -63.11 -34.49
C ALA A 705 -0.96 -64.38 -35.27
N ILE A 706 -0.66 -64.24 -36.57
CA ILE A 706 -0.22 -65.35 -37.42
C ILE A 706 1.15 -65.89 -36.98
N LEU A 707 2.10 -65.00 -36.68
CA LEU A 707 3.46 -65.37 -36.26
C LEU A 707 3.54 -66.08 -34.90
N ARG A 708 2.48 -66.03 -34.09
CA ARG A 708 2.40 -66.74 -32.79
C ARG A 708 2.05 -68.22 -32.93
N ASN A 709 1.52 -68.63 -34.08
CA ASN A 709 1.17 -70.00 -34.36
C ASN A 709 2.29 -70.72 -35.13
N THR A 710 2.50 -72.00 -34.85
CA THR A 710 3.40 -72.86 -35.62
C THR A 710 2.65 -73.53 -36.76
N TRP A 711 3.02 -73.21 -37.99
CA TRP A 711 2.30 -73.65 -39.20
C TRP A 711 2.87 -74.93 -39.86
N GLU A 712 4.02 -75.40 -39.40
CA GLU A 712 4.79 -76.50 -40.02
C GLU A 712 4.15 -77.90 -39.86
N HIS A 713 3.16 -78.07 -38.97
CA HIS A 713 2.60 -79.38 -38.58
C HIS A 713 1.07 -79.44 -38.62
N LEU A 714 0.40 -78.53 -39.32
CA LEU A 714 -1.07 -78.51 -39.39
C LEU A 714 -1.59 -79.55 -40.38
N ASP A 715 -2.65 -80.26 -39.99
CA ASP A 715 -3.29 -81.30 -40.79
C ASP A 715 -3.97 -80.69 -42.03
N THR A 716 -3.51 -81.08 -43.22
CA THR A 716 -4.04 -80.62 -44.51
C THR A 716 -5.32 -81.33 -44.92
N ASP A 717 -5.64 -82.48 -44.32
CA ASP A 717 -6.82 -83.27 -44.67
C ASP A 717 -8.10 -82.70 -44.02
N ASN A 718 -7.97 -82.03 -42.87
CA ASN A 718 -9.06 -81.32 -42.17
C ASN A 718 -8.70 -79.85 -41.89
N PRO A 719 -8.62 -79.01 -42.95
CA PRO A 719 -8.11 -77.65 -42.83
C PRO A 719 -8.95 -76.80 -41.85
N LEU A 720 -10.26 -76.98 -41.79
CA LEU A 720 -11.14 -76.18 -40.93
C LEU A 720 -10.95 -76.44 -39.44
N GLN A 721 -10.70 -77.69 -39.05
CA GLN A 721 -10.49 -78.06 -37.64
C GLN A 721 -9.10 -77.61 -37.18
N ALA A 722 -8.08 -77.80 -38.01
CA ALA A 722 -6.73 -77.30 -37.75
C ALA A 722 -6.69 -75.76 -37.66
N LEU A 723 -7.48 -75.07 -38.49
CA LEU A 723 -7.58 -73.61 -38.47
C LEU A 723 -8.32 -73.09 -37.24
N SER A 724 -9.38 -73.76 -36.76
CA SER A 724 -10.14 -73.34 -35.56
C SER A 724 -9.30 -73.26 -34.28
N GLU A 725 -8.18 -73.99 -34.19
CA GLU A 725 -7.30 -73.95 -33.03
C GLU A 725 -6.34 -72.76 -33.05
N THR A 726 -6.22 -72.05 -34.18
CA THR A 726 -5.28 -70.95 -34.37
C THR A 726 -5.75 -69.63 -33.75
N LEU A 727 -4.81 -68.78 -33.31
CA LEU A 727 -5.15 -67.50 -32.68
C LEU A 727 -5.87 -66.55 -33.64
N LEU A 728 -5.54 -66.60 -34.93
CA LEU A 728 -6.24 -65.85 -35.99
C LEU A 728 -7.74 -66.18 -35.99
N PHE A 729 -8.09 -67.47 -36.13
CA PHE A 729 -9.49 -67.89 -36.21
C PHE A 729 -10.23 -67.76 -34.89
N LYS A 730 -9.59 -68.03 -33.75
CA LYS A 730 -10.19 -67.79 -32.43
C LYS A 730 -10.50 -66.32 -32.19
N THR A 731 -9.62 -65.41 -32.62
CA THR A 731 -9.86 -63.96 -32.49
C THR A 731 -11.01 -63.51 -33.41
N ILE A 732 -11.10 -64.08 -34.62
CA ILE A 732 -12.19 -63.80 -35.57
C ILE A 732 -13.53 -64.35 -35.06
N GLU A 733 -13.55 -65.58 -34.53
CA GLU A 733 -14.73 -66.19 -33.90
C GLU A 733 -15.18 -65.39 -32.67
N LEU A 734 -14.23 -64.92 -31.85
CA LEU A 734 -14.51 -64.05 -30.71
C LEU A 734 -15.08 -62.69 -31.15
N ALA A 735 -14.54 -62.08 -32.20
CA ALA A 735 -15.05 -60.83 -32.75
C ALA A 735 -16.48 -61.00 -33.32
N PHE A 736 -16.74 -62.12 -34.00
CA PHE A 736 -18.06 -62.45 -34.54
C PHE A 736 -19.10 -62.68 -33.44
N THR A 737 -18.75 -63.43 -32.39
CA THR A 737 -19.65 -63.70 -31.25
C THR A 737 -19.97 -62.46 -30.42
N GLN A 738 -19.08 -61.47 -30.40
CA GLN A 738 -19.29 -60.16 -29.75
C GLN A 738 -20.01 -59.13 -30.63
N GLY A 739 -20.36 -59.49 -31.87
CA GLY A 739 -21.14 -58.64 -32.78
C GLY A 739 -20.34 -57.53 -33.47
N SER A 740 -19.01 -57.63 -33.55
CA SER A 740 -18.18 -56.72 -34.33
C SER A 740 -18.29 -57.00 -35.83
N ASP A 741 -18.24 -55.97 -36.67
CA ASP A 741 -18.33 -56.14 -38.12
C ASP A 741 -17.02 -56.72 -38.67
N VAL A 742 -17.02 -58.03 -38.88
CA VAL A 742 -15.82 -58.80 -39.23
C VAL A 742 -15.30 -58.41 -40.61
N GLN A 743 -16.15 -57.91 -41.51
CA GLN A 743 -15.72 -57.44 -42.85
C GLN A 743 -14.84 -56.19 -42.76
N ASP A 744 -15.15 -55.28 -41.84
CA ASP A 744 -14.43 -54.02 -41.68
C ASP A 744 -13.11 -54.18 -40.94
N LEU A 745 -12.95 -55.23 -40.13
CA LEU A 745 -11.76 -55.52 -39.33
C LEU A 745 -10.71 -56.38 -40.05
N LEU A 746 -11.11 -57.13 -41.09
CA LEU A 746 -10.22 -58.01 -41.83
C LEU A 746 -9.41 -57.25 -42.88
N VAL A 747 -8.15 -57.65 -43.01
CA VAL A 747 -7.26 -57.22 -44.09
C VAL A 747 -7.34 -58.26 -45.22
N PRO A 748 -7.37 -57.85 -46.50
CA PRO A 748 -7.33 -58.77 -47.63
C PRO A 748 -6.16 -59.76 -47.53
N VAL A 749 -6.40 -61.01 -47.93
CA VAL A 749 -5.38 -62.07 -47.87
C VAL A 749 -4.14 -61.73 -48.69
N GLU A 750 -4.33 -61.03 -49.82
CA GLU A 750 -3.24 -60.62 -50.72
C GLU A 750 -2.32 -59.63 -50.00
N ASP A 751 -2.86 -58.60 -49.34
CA ASP A 751 -2.10 -57.60 -48.59
C ASP A 751 -1.37 -58.17 -47.36
N LEU A 752 -1.91 -59.23 -46.73
CA LEU A 752 -1.22 -59.94 -45.64
C LEU A 752 -0.06 -60.81 -46.15
N LEU A 753 -0.21 -61.43 -47.33
CA LEU A 753 0.82 -62.27 -47.93
C LEU A 753 1.97 -61.46 -48.55
N GLU A 754 1.75 -60.19 -48.87
CA GLU A 754 2.75 -59.23 -49.37
C GLU A 754 3.65 -58.63 -48.27
N CYS A 755 3.33 -58.83 -46.99
CA CYS A 755 4.11 -58.30 -45.86
C CYS A 755 5.52 -58.89 -45.77
N GLU A 756 6.54 -58.04 -45.63
CA GLU A 756 7.96 -58.45 -45.48
C GLU A 756 8.19 -59.35 -44.25
N GLU A 757 7.48 -59.14 -43.14
CA GLU A 757 7.59 -59.93 -41.90
C GLU A 757 7.10 -61.38 -42.05
N LEU A 758 6.24 -61.66 -43.04
CA LEU A 758 5.69 -62.99 -43.34
C LEU A 758 6.45 -63.68 -44.49
N SER A 759 7.54 -63.08 -45.00
CA SER A 759 8.28 -63.56 -46.18
C SER A 759 8.82 -64.99 -46.10
N SER A 760 9.05 -65.51 -44.88
CA SER A 760 9.44 -66.91 -44.65
C SER A 760 8.26 -67.88 -44.79
N LEU A 761 7.10 -67.52 -44.23
CA LEU A 761 5.87 -68.30 -44.27
C LEU A 761 5.13 -68.19 -45.60
N SER A 762 5.27 -67.07 -46.32
CA SER A 762 4.66 -66.88 -47.64
C SER A 762 5.33 -67.72 -48.73
N GLN A 763 6.50 -68.30 -48.48
CA GLN A 763 7.14 -69.27 -49.38
C GLN A 763 6.54 -70.68 -49.24
N ASP A 764 5.88 -70.98 -48.12
CA ASP A 764 5.25 -72.27 -47.88
C ASP A 764 3.90 -72.40 -48.60
N THR A 765 3.80 -73.42 -49.47
CA THR A 765 2.57 -73.70 -50.23
C THR A 765 1.41 -74.15 -49.34
N ASN A 766 1.70 -74.83 -48.22
CA ASN A 766 0.70 -75.31 -47.28
C ASN A 766 0.05 -74.14 -46.50
N PHE A 767 0.86 -73.17 -46.07
CA PHE A 767 0.39 -71.97 -45.38
C PHE A 767 -0.54 -71.14 -46.29
N LYS A 768 -0.14 -70.92 -47.55
CA LYS A 768 -0.98 -70.24 -48.55
C LYS A 768 -2.33 -70.93 -48.76
N PHE A 769 -2.32 -72.26 -48.90
CA PHE A 769 -3.56 -73.04 -49.05
C PHE A 769 -4.48 -72.91 -47.84
N LEU A 770 -3.93 -73.04 -46.61
CA LEU A 770 -4.70 -72.92 -45.37
C LEU A 770 -5.28 -71.51 -45.17
N MET A 771 -4.53 -70.45 -45.49
CA MET A 771 -5.02 -69.07 -45.40
C MET A 771 -6.15 -68.80 -46.41
N HIS A 772 -6.00 -69.23 -47.67
CA HIS A 772 -7.07 -69.08 -48.67
C HIS A 772 -8.33 -69.88 -48.29
N ALA A 773 -8.18 -71.13 -47.84
CA ALA A 773 -9.30 -71.97 -47.40
C ALA A 773 -10.02 -71.38 -46.18
N GLY A 774 -9.24 -70.82 -45.24
CA GLY A 774 -9.76 -70.16 -44.05
C GLY A 774 -10.53 -68.87 -44.33
N TYR A 775 -10.01 -68.02 -45.22
CA TYR A 775 -10.72 -66.80 -45.64
C TYR A 775 -11.97 -67.10 -46.48
N GLU A 776 -11.97 -68.17 -47.30
CA GLU A 776 -13.18 -68.62 -47.99
C GLU A 776 -14.27 -69.07 -47.01
N HIS A 777 -13.88 -69.71 -45.90
CA HIS A 777 -14.80 -70.09 -44.84
C HIS A 777 -15.35 -68.87 -44.08
N ILE A 778 -14.50 -67.88 -43.78
CA ILE A 778 -14.93 -66.63 -43.16
C ILE A 778 -15.88 -65.86 -44.09
N ALA A 779 -15.58 -65.78 -45.38
CA ALA A 779 -16.45 -65.16 -46.38
C ALA A 779 -17.84 -65.85 -46.46
N LYS A 780 -17.90 -67.17 -46.24
CA LYS A 780 -19.17 -67.93 -46.17
C LYS A 780 -19.91 -67.79 -44.84
N LEU A 781 -19.23 -67.40 -43.76
CA LEU A 781 -19.83 -67.17 -42.44
C LEU A 781 -20.42 -65.76 -42.29
N VAL A 782 -19.82 -64.78 -42.98
CA VAL A 782 -20.16 -63.35 -42.84
C VAL A 782 -21.05 -62.85 -44.00
N GLY A 783 -21.12 -63.58 -45.13
CA GLY A 783 -22.07 -63.33 -46.23
C GLY A 783 -23.33 -64.17 -46.11
#